data_AF-A0A351X8Z7-F1
#
_entry.id   AF-A0A351X8Z7-F1
#
_cell.length_a   1.000
_cell.length_b   1.000
_cell.length_c   1.000
_cell.angle_alpha   90.00
_cell.angle_beta   90.00
_cell.angle_gamma   90.00
#
_symmetry.space_group_name_H-M   'P 1'
#
loop_
_entity.id
_entity.type
_entity.pdbx_description
1 polymer ?
#
loop_
_entity_poly.entity_id
_entity_poly.type
_entity_poly.pdbx_seq_one_letter_code
_entity_poly.pdbx_strand_id
1 'polypeptide(L)'
;MIPIRLTMSAFGPYAGEITLNMSDLGTSGIYLITGDTGAGKTTIFDAITFVLFGEASGDVRKSYMLRSKYADAGTPTYVEMEFEYNSKRYIIRRNPEYMRPKGRGEGETKQAADASLIFPDGSVVTKQNEVTKEIIQLLGVNKKQFSQICMIAQGDFRKLLDANTKDRIDIFRHLFKTENFEKLQIKVSQDAKALSSQMEEIKRSTEQYINSVSCDENDVLNLELNKAKSGEMLVEDTKELIENIISNDNDKLDDIEKSLAENSLKLDGIKLALNTARDIKASKQKLLENEESIKKFLDDKKKAEENLNICKQKKENAEPKREKVTVLTQLLPKFETLSVLDKTLKELSNQSELLTKQISSISDEIVNTNNVVDKSEKDLQNLKDNDIESGKANFALNALNDKTAKINALGQKYNEYLSLLTDFDNMRNKSKIAINKAKESAQIYNDMNTRFLQEQAGIIAKNLVEGKECPVCGSTTHPHPAPLSENAPTEQEVKRAKKLSEDDEKTASTLSQNAGLLNTKCEMTKKEIITKADELGIDNDMNLMQSTVKKLIDDCKAEQDDLHIRINILKLNAKQKADIEKKLPQLKENKDNLEKRKAELSENLIKADTEIKEKFRQSDELKKELGYESSKW
;
A
#
# COMPACT_ATOMS: atom_id res chain seq x y z
N MET A 1 -38.90 17.06 -44.63
CA MET A 1 -40.21 17.06 -43.95
C MET A 1 -41.11 18.01 -44.72
N ILE A 2 -42.33 17.60 -45.05
CA ILE A 2 -43.29 18.39 -45.83
C ILE A 2 -44.60 18.48 -45.03
N PRO A 3 -45.07 19.67 -44.64
CA PRO A 3 -46.37 19.80 -43.96
C PRO A 3 -47.52 19.51 -44.95
N ILE A 4 -48.46 18.67 -44.55
CA ILE A 4 -49.66 18.29 -45.33
C ILE A 4 -50.84 19.16 -44.91
N ARG A 5 -51.02 19.33 -43.59
CA ARG A 5 -52.14 20.06 -43.00
C ARG A 5 -51.72 20.66 -41.67
N LEU A 6 -52.09 21.91 -41.43
CA LEU A 6 -51.81 22.64 -40.18
C LEU A 6 -53.11 23.24 -39.64
N THR A 7 -53.53 22.79 -38.46
CA THR A 7 -54.72 23.27 -37.75
C THR A 7 -54.29 24.05 -36.52
N MET A 8 -54.83 25.24 -36.35
CA MET A 8 -54.57 26.12 -35.20
C MET A 8 -55.89 26.55 -34.59
N SER A 9 -56.01 26.51 -33.26
CA SER A 9 -57.18 27.01 -32.54
C SER A 9 -56.75 27.92 -31.39
N ALA A 10 -57.41 29.08 -31.27
CA ALA A 10 -57.13 30.10 -30.26
C ALA A 10 -55.62 30.42 -30.12
N PHE A 11 -54.93 30.62 -31.25
CA PHE A 11 -53.47 30.73 -31.35
C PHE A 11 -53.03 32.02 -32.07
N GLY A 12 -52.28 32.89 -31.39
CA GLY A 12 -51.85 34.20 -31.90
C GLY A 12 -53.04 35.11 -32.27
N PRO A 13 -53.11 35.71 -33.48
CA PRO A 13 -54.26 36.50 -33.90
C PRO A 13 -55.48 35.65 -34.32
N TYR A 14 -55.34 34.33 -34.42
CA TYR A 14 -56.42 33.43 -34.82
C TYR A 14 -57.28 33.05 -33.61
N ALA A 15 -58.46 33.67 -33.48
CA ALA A 15 -59.37 33.48 -32.35
C ALA A 15 -60.11 32.12 -32.38
N GLY A 16 -60.55 31.71 -33.58
CA GLY A 16 -61.24 30.45 -33.83
C GLY A 16 -60.30 29.34 -34.30
N GLU A 17 -60.90 28.21 -34.68
CA GLU A 17 -60.19 27.11 -35.34
C GLU A 17 -60.01 27.41 -36.83
N ILE A 18 -58.77 27.28 -37.31
CA ILE A 18 -58.41 27.48 -38.71
C ILE A 18 -57.54 26.31 -39.15
N THR A 19 -57.92 25.71 -40.27
CA THR A 19 -57.18 24.62 -40.90
C THR A 19 -56.60 25.08 -42.23
N LEU A 20 -55.28 25.01 -42.35
CA LEU A 20 -54.54 25.27 -43.57
C LEU A 20 -54.17 23.93 -44.22
N ASN A 21 -54.85 23.59 -45.31
CA ASN A 21 -54.51 22.43 -46.13
C ASN A 21 -53.35 22.80 -47.06
N MET A 22 -52.14 22.38 -46.68
CA MET A 22 -50.94 22.66 -47.48
C MET A 22 -50.90 21.79 -48.75
N SER A 23 -51.60 20.66 -48.77
CA SER A 23 -51.79 19.84 -49.98
C SER A 23 -52.49 20.57 -51.12
N ASP A 24 -53.38 21.52 -50.80
CA ASP A 24 -54.11 22.30 -51.81
C ASP A 24 -53.19 23.28 -52.56
N LEU A 25 -52.00 23.57 -52.00
CA LEU A 25 -51.00 24.44 -52.62
C LEU A 25 -50.23 23.74 -53.76
N GLY A 26 -50.35 22.42 -53.92
CA GLY A 26 -49.72 21.65 -55.00
C GLY A 26 -48.28 21.18 -54.70
N THR A 27 -47.52 20.86 -55.75
CA THR A 27 -46.14 20.35 -55.67
C THR A 27 -45.08 21.30 -56.25
N SER A 28 -45.48 22.50 -56.68
CA SER A 28 -44.64 23.47 -57.39
C SER A 28 -43.52 24.09 -56.52
N GLY A 29 -43.49 23.81 -55.21
CA GLY A 29 -42.33 24.01 -54.33
C GLY A 29 -42.09 25.44 -53.84
N ILE A 30 -42.84 26.44 -54.32
CA ILE A 30 -42.74 27.84 -53.88
C ILE A 30 -44.14 28.41 -53.64
N TYR A 31 -44.39 28.93 -52.43
CA TYR A 31 -45.66 29.53 -52.03
C TYR A 31 -45.44 30.89 -51.37
N LEU A 32 -46.34 31.85 -51.64
CA LEU A 32 -46.29 33.19 -51.07
C LEU A 32 -47.42 33.38 -50.05
N ILE A 33 -47.06 33.62 -48.80
CA ILE A 33 -47.99 34.04 -47.74
C ILE A 33 -47.91 35.57 -47.65
N THR A 34 -48.95 36.26 -48.12
CA THR A 34 -49.04 37.74 -48.12
C THR A 34 -50.19 38.23 -47.22
N GLY A 35 -50.15 39.50 -46.83
CA GLY A 35 -51.12 40.16 -45.95
C GLY A 35 -50.48 41.32 -45.18
N ASP A 36 -51.28 42.07 -44.44
CA ASP A 36 -50.79 43.24 -43.69
C ASP A 36 -49.88 42.88 -42.52
N THR A 37 -49.08 43.84 -42.05
CA THR A 37 -48.29 43.69 -40.82
C THR A 37 -49.22 43.42 -39.63
N GLY A 38 -48.97 42.34 -38.89
CA GLY A 38 -49.85 41.92 -37.80
C GLY A 38 -50.96 40.93 -38.19
N ALA A 39 -51.17 40.64 -39.48
CA ALA A 39 -52.19 39.70 -39.95
C ALA A 39 -51.95 38.21 -39.62
N GLY A 40 -50.89 37.88 -38.85
CA GLY A 40 -50.61 36.51 -38.42
C GLY A 40 -49.71 35.68 -39.34
N LYS A 41 -49.06 36.29 -40.33
CA LYS A 41 -48.10 35.60 -41.22
C LYS A 41 -46.99 34.87 -40.43
N THR A 42 -46.32 35.58 -39.52
CA THR A 42 -45.30 35.00 -38.64
C THR A 42 -45.88 33.95 -37.69
N THR A 43 -47.16 34.08 -37.31
CA THR A 43 -47.82 33.12 -36.42
C THR A 43 -47.96 31.74 -37.05
N ILE A 44 -48.09 31.64 -38.38
CA ILE A 44 -48.10 30.34 -39.08
C ILE A 44 -46.76 29.62 -38.87
N PHE A 45 -45.64 30.33 -38.96
CA PHE A 45 -44.31 29.79 -38.70
C PHE A 45 -44.08 29.48 -37.22
N ASP A 46 -44.58 30.33 -36.32
CA ASP A 46 -44.60 30.05 -34.88
C ASP A 46 -45.38 28.77 -34.57
N ALA A 47 -46.49 28.52 -35.26
CA ALA A 47 -47.31 27.32 -35.06
C ALA A 47 -46.57 26.04 -35.50
N ILE A 48 -45.88 26.07 -36.65
CA ILE A 48 -45.07 24.94 -37.12
C ILE A 48 -43.93 24.64 -36.14
N THR A 49 -43.24 25.67 -35.66
CA THR A 49 -42.14 25.49 -34.69
C THR A 49 -42.66 24.99 -33.35
N PHE A 50 -43.78 25.57 -32.91
CA PHE A 50 -44.41 25.22 -31.64
C PHE A 50 -44.90 23.78 -31.64
N VAL A 51 -45.56 23.33 -32.70
CA VAL A 51 -46.07 21.95 -32.76
C VAL A 51 -44.93 20.93 -32.82
N LEU A 52 -43.81 21.25 -33.48
CA LEU A 52 -42.64 20.37 -33.54
C LEU A 52 -41.85 20.33 -32.21
N PHE A 53 -41.51 21.48 -31.66
CA PHE A 53 -40.52 21.60 -30.58
C PHE A 53 -41.06 22.14 -29.25
N GLY A 54 -42.30 22.66 -29.22
CA GLY A 54 -42.91 23.30 -28.05
C GLY A 54 -42.51 24.76 -27.84
N GLU A 55 -41.78 25.35 -28.79
CA GLU A 55 -41.23 26.72 -28.73
C GLU A 55 -41.65 27.54 -29.95
N ALA A 56 -41.73 28.87 -29.81
CA ALA A 56 -41.99 29.77 -30.94
C ALA A 56 -40.79 29.83 -31.92
N SER A 57 -41.01 30.37 -33.11
CA SER A 57 -39.96 30.46 -34.15
C SER A 57 -38.82 31.41 -33.79
N GLY A 58 -39.09 32.44 -32.97
CA GLY A 58 -38.10 33.42 -32.50
C GLY A 58 -37.88 33.41 -30.99
N ASP A 59 -36.80 34.05 -30.52
CA ASP A 59 -36.38 34.03 -29.10
C ASP A 59 -37.19 34.99 -28.18
N VAL A 60 -38.01 35.88 -28.75
CA VAL A 60 -38.74 36.92 -28.01
C VAL A 60 -40.08 36.40 -27.47
N ARG A 61 -40.74 35.48 -28.17
CA ARG A 61 -42.08 34.99 -27.83
C ARG A 61 -41.99 33.69 -27.04
N LYS A 62 -42.48 33.69 -25.80
CA LYS A 62 -42.57 32.48 -24.97
C LYS A 62 -43.85 31.70 -25.29
N SER A 63 -43.84 30.38 -25.10
CA SER A 63 -44.92 29.49 -25.52
C SER A 63 -46.29 29.79 -24.88
N TYR A 64 -46.32 30.35 -23.67
CA TYR A 64 -47.58 30.79 -23.02
C TYR A 64 -48.18 32.05 -23.64
N MET A 65 -47.38 32.86 -24.37
CA MET A 65 -47.85 34.06 -25.07
C MET A 65 -48.56 33.74 -26.39
N LEU A 66 -48.58 32.46 -26.78
CA LEU A 66 -49.12 32.02 -28.05
C LEU A 66 -50.65 31.82 -28.03
N ARG A 67 -51.31 31.84 -26.86
CA ARG A 67 -52.78 31.83 -26.78
C ARG A 67 -53.34 33.16 -27.27
N SER A 68 -54.36 33.09 -28.13
CA SER A 68 -55.04 34.27 -28.65
C SER A 68 -55.79 35.03 -27.54
N LYS A 69 -55.62 36.35 -27.51
CA LYS A 69 -56.40 37.25 -26.64
C LYS A 69 -57.81 37.52 -27.19
N TYR A 70 -58.06 37.19 -28.44
CA TYR A 70 -59.34 37.41 -29.12
C TYR A 70 -60.27 36.19 -29.04
N ALA A 71 -59.79 35.06 -28.52
CA ALA A 71 -60.57 33.84 -28.37
C ALA A 71 -61.44 33.89 -27.11
N ASP A 72 -62.64 33.32 -27.18
CA ASP A 72 -63.46 33.07 -26.00
C ASP A 72 -62.69 32.24 -24.96
N ALA A 73 -62.88 32.55 -23.67
CA ALA A 73 -62.14 31.90 -22.59
C ALA A 73 -62.30 30.36 -22.59
N GLY A 74 -63.46 29.86 -23.06
CA GLY A 74 -63.75 28.44 -23.19
C GLY A 74 -63.09 27.74 -24.38
N THR A 75 -62.57 28.47 -25.36
CA THR A 75 -62.02 27.90 -26.60
C THR A 75 -60.69 27.16 -26.32
N PRO A 76 -60.58 25.88 -26.71
CA PRO A 76 -59.34 25.13 -26.55
C PRO A 76 -58.21 25.71 -27.41
N THR A 77 -57.07 26.03 -26.81
CA THR A 77 -55.87 26.41 -27.57
C THR A 77 -55.06 25.19 -27.94
N TYR A 78 -54.83 24.95 -29.23
CA TYR A 78 -53.90 23.91 -29.69
C TYR A 78 -53.40 24.17 -31.11
N VAL A 79 -52.33 23.48 -31.47
CA VAL A 79 -51.83 23.35 -32.84
C VAL A 79 -51.72 21.87 -33.15
N GLU A 80 -52.21 21.47 -34.31
CA GLU A 80 -52.10 20.13 -34.85
C GLU A 80 -51.50 20.21 -36.26
N MET A 81 -50.58 19.31 -36.58
CA MET A 81 -49.96 19.25 -37.89
C MET A 81 -49.82 17.80 -38.35
N GLU A 82 -50.28 17.55 -39.56
CA GLU A 82 -49.97 16.34 -40.32
C GLU A 82 -48.80 16.66 -41.24
N PHE A 83 -47.77 15.82 -41.25
CA PHE A 83 -46.60 16.00 -42.11
C PHE A 83 -46.06 14.69 -42.65
N GLU A 84 -45.36 14.78 -43.78
CA GLU A 84 -44.65 13.69 -44.42
C GLU A 84 -43.14 13.78 -44.19
N TYR A 85 -42.52 12.65 -43.84
CA TYR A 85 -41.07 12.50 -43.77
C TYR A 85 -40.67 11.09 -44.22
N ASN A 86 -39.76 10.97 -45.18
CA ASN A 86 -39.37 9.70 -45.82
C ASN A 86 -40.59 8.87 -46.28
N SER A 87 -41.53 9.51 -47.00
CA SER A 87 -42.77 8.89 -47.52
C SER A 87 -43.70 8.30 -46.45
N LYS A 88 -43.55 8.72 -45.19
CA LYS A 88 -44.35 8.28 -44.03
C LYS A 88 -45.08 9.48 -43.41
N ARG A 89 -46.32 9.26 -42.99
CA ARG A 89 -47.19 10.31 -42.41
C ARG A 89 -47.21 10.27 -40.90
N TYR A 90 -47.09 11.45 -40.29
CA TYR A 90 -47.09 11.65 -38.85
C TYR A 90 -48.11 12.72 -38.50
N ILE A 91 -48.80 12.56 -37.38
CA ILE A 91 -49.72 13.56 -36.84
C ILE A 91 -49.20 13.99 -35.48
N ILE A 92 -48.89 15.28 -35.33
CA ILE A 92 -48.45 15.86 -34.07
C ILE A 92 -49.44 16.90 -33.60
N ARG A 93 -49.81 16.85 -32.32
CA ARG A 93 -50.68 17.83 -31.68
C ARG A 93 -50.03 18.32 -30.40
N ARG A 94 -50.10 19.63 -30.16
CA ARG A 94 -49.64 20.27 -28.93
C ARG A 94 -50.60 21.36 -28.47
N ASN A 95 -50.77 21.48 -27.15
CA ASN A 95 -51.37 22.66 -26.55
C ASN A 95 -50.42 23.30 -25.53
N PRO A 96 -50.39 24.65 -25.46
CA PRO A 96 -49.69 25.34 -24.38
C PRO A 96 -50.47 25.20 -23.07
N GLU A 97 -49.86 25.68 -22.00
CA GLU A 97 -50.51 25.90 -20.73
C GLU A 97 -51.37 27.17 -20.78
N TYR A 98 -52.63 27.11 -20.32
CA TYR A 98 -53.50 28.28 -20.28
C TYR A 98 -54.63 28.16 -19.24
N MET A 99 -55.21 29.29 -18.84
CA MET A 99 -56.39 29.34 -17.97
C MET A 99 -57.66 29.18 -18.80
N ARG A 100 -58.59 28.35 -18.31
CA ARG A 100 -59.91 28.13 -18.93
C ARG A 100 -61.01 28.16 -17.86
N PRO A 101 -62.27 28.47 -18.22
CA PRO A 101 -63.40 28.33 -17.32
C PRO A 101 -63.52 26.90 -16.79
N LYS A 102 -63.89 26.75 -15.52
CA LYS A 102 -64.19 25.44 -14.93
C LYS A 102 -65.39 24.79 -15.63
N GLY A 103 -65.33 23.48 -15.82
CA GLY A 103 -66.45 22.72 -16.38
C GLY A 103 -67.65 22.61 -15.42
N ARG A 104 -67.45 22.88 -14.12
CA ARG A 104 -68.48 22.95 -13.07
C ARG A 104 -68.08 24.00 -12.03
N GLY A 105 -69.01 24.88 -11.65
CA GLY A 105 -68.79 25.98 -10.69
C GLY A 105 -68.24 27.27 -11.32
N GLU A 106 -68.19 28.35 -10.53
CA GLU A 106 -67.61 29.64 -10.96
C GLU A 106 -66.07 29.66 -10.82
N GLY A 107 -65.41 30.41 -11.72
CA GLY A 107 -63.97 30.64 -11.72
C GLY A 107 -63.19 29.87 -12.80
N GLU A 108 -61.88 30.11 -12.86
CA GLU A 108 -60.97 29.54 -13.85
C GLU A 108 -60.16 28.36 -13.30
N THR A 109 -59.71 27.47 -14.18
CA THR A 109 -58.81 26.36 -13.89
C THR A 109 -57.69 26.31 -14.93
N LYS A 110 -56.53 25.80 -14.52
CA LYS A 110 -55.34 25.69 -15.35
C LYS A 110 -55.41 24.44 -16.23
N GLN A 111 -55.37 24.61 -17.54
CA GLN A 111 -55.11 23.53 -18.50
C GLN A 111 -53.61 23.34 -18.61
N ALA A 112 -53.13 22.13 -18.29
CA ALA A 112 -51.71 21.79 -18.44
C ALA A 112 -51.33 21.70 -19.92
N ALA A 113 -50.08 22.03 -20.21
CA ALA A 113 -49.53 21.86 -21.56
C ALA A 113 -49.40 20.36 -21.88
N ASP A 114 -49.77 19.96 -23.09
CA ASP A 114 -49.74 18.55 -23.52
C ASP A 114 -49.21 18.42 -24.96
N ALA A 115 -48.77 17.21 -25.31
CA ALA A 115 -48.28 16.86 -26.63
C ALA A 115 -48.53 15.38 -26.94
N SER A 116 -48.92 15.10 -28.18
CA SER A 116 -49.06 13.75 -28.72
C SER A 116 -48.47 13.66 -30.12
N LEU A 117 -47.75 12.58 -30.40
CA LEU A 117 -47.23 12.23 -31.73
C LEU A 117 -47.73 10.85 -32.12
N ILE A 118 -48.39 10.76 -33.28
CA ILE A 118 -48.90 9.52 -33.87
C ILE A 118 -47.99 9.12 -35.03
N PHE A 119 -47.45 7.91 -34.96
CA PHE A 119 -46.60 7.30 -35.98
C PHE A 119 -47.43 6.59 -37.07
N PRO A 120 -46.83 6.28 -38.23
CA PRO A 120 -47.52 5.60 -39.34
C PRO A 120 -48.05 4.20 -38.99
N ASP A 121 -47.47 3.54 -37.99
CA ASP A 121 -47.89 2.23 -37.48
C ASP A 121 -49.04 2.32 -36.46
N GLY A 122 -49.52 3.53 -36.17
CA GLY A 122 -50.56 3.80 -35.18
C GLY A 122 -50.06 3.91 -33.75
N SER A 123 -48.74 3.77 -33.50
CA SER A 123 -48.18 3.99 -32.16
C SER A 123 -48.26 5.47 -31.78
N VAL A 124 -48.53 5.73 -30.49
CA VAL A 124 -48.73 7.10 -29.97
C VAL A 124 -47.74 7.35 -28.84
N VAL A 125 -46.93 8.40 -29.00
CA VAL A 125 -46.08 8.94 -27.94
C VAL A 125 -46.78 10.13 -27.32
N THR A 126 -46.87 10.14 -26.00
CA THR A 126 -47.51 11.19 -25.22
C THR A 126 -46.49 11.84 -24.28
N LYS A 127 -46.81 12.99 -23.69
CA LYS A 127 -45.92 13.86 -22.88
C LYS A 127 -44.92 14.67 -23.72
N GLN A 128 -44.76 15.93 -23.31
CA GLN A 128 -44.01 16.93 -24.07
C GLN A 128 -42.54 16.59 -24.33
N ASN A 129 -41.81 16.14 -23.31
CA ASN A 129 -40.38 15.86 -23.43
C ASN A 129 -40.08 14.63 -24.30
N GLU A 130 -40.91 13.59 -24.17
CA GLU A 130 -40.81 12.37 -24.97
C GLU A 130 -41.13 12.71 -26.45
N VAL A 131 -42.23 13.43 -26.71
CA VAL A 131 -42.58 13.89 -28.07
C VAL A 131 -41.48 14.77 -28.67
N THR A 132 -40.92 15.74 -27.93
CA THR A 132 -39.83 16.58 -28.44
C THR A 132 -38.57 15.76 -28.76
N LYS A 133 -38.23 14.79 -27.91
CA LYS A 133 -37.07 13.90 -28.16
C LYS A 133 -37.26 13.07 -29.42
N GLU A 134 -38.44 12.48 -29.61
CA GLU A 134 -38.79 11.72 -30.81
C GLU A 134 -38.75 12.59 -32.07
N ILE A 135 -39.26 13.82 -32.01
CA ILE A 135 -39.17 14.76 -33.15
C ILE A 135 -37.72 15.12 -33.49
N ILE A 136 -36.86 15.38 -32.49
CA ILE A 136 -35.44 15.66 -32.72
C ILE A 136 -34.73 14.45 -33.33
N GLN A 137 -35.04 13.25 -32.85
CA GLN A 137 -34.48 12.01 -33.38
C GLN A 137 -34.97 11.72 -34.81
N LEU A 138 -36.25 11.97 -35.10
CA LEU A 138 -36.86 11.77 -36.41
C LEU A 138 -36.33 12.75 -37.45
N LEU A 139 -36.28 14.04 -37.13
CA LEU A 139 -35.84 15.09 -38.05
C LEU A 139 -34.31 15.26 -38.10
N GLY A 140 -33.60 14.77 -37.07
CA GLY A 140 -32.15 14.87 -36.96
C GLY A 140 -31.63 16.27 -36.64
N VAL A 141 -32.51 17.21 -36.30
CA VAL A 141 -32.19 18.62 -36.00
C VAL A 141 -32.99 19.09 -34.79
N ASN A 142 -32.39 19.94 -33.95
CA ASN A 142 -33.07 20.60 -32.85
C ASN A 142 -33.78 21.90 -33.29
N LYS A 143 -34.58 22.53 -32.42
CA LYS A 143 -35.31 23.79 -32.73
C LYS A 143 -34.42 24.87 -33.33
N LYS A 144 -33.23 25.09 -32.74
CA LYS A 144 -32.30 26.14 -33.16
C LYS A 144 -31.79 25.87 -34.59
N GLN A 145 -31.41 24.63 -34.86
CA GLN A 145 -30.96 24.19 -36.19
C GLN A 145 -32.11 24.20 -37.21
N PHE A 146 -33.29 23.71 -36.84
CA PHE A 146 -34.48 23.74 -37.70
C PHE A 146 -34.84 25.18 -38.11
N SER A 147 -34.77 26.11 -37.16
CA SER A 147 -35.00 27.55 -37.40
C SER A 147 -33.87 28.24 -38.17
N GLN A 148 -32.72 27.57 -38.40
CA GLN A 148 -31.62 28.08 -39.21
C GLN A 148 -31.61 27.48 -40.63
N ILE A 149 -32.10 26.24 -40.77
CA ILE A 149 -32.01 25.44 -42.00
C ILE A 149 -33.34 25.44 -42.77
N CYS A 150 -34.47 25.27 -42.09
CA CYS A 150 -35.79 25.07 -42.72
C CYS A 150 -36.66 26.33 -42.74
N MET A 151 -36.44 27.24 -41.79
CA MET A 151 -37.08 28.56 -41.79
C MET A 151 -35.99 29.60 -41.85
N ILE A 152 -35.89 30.39 -42.93
CA ILE A 152 -35.06 31.59 -42.89
C ILE A 152 -35.88 32.65 -42.14
N ALA A 153 -35.93 32.55 -40.81
CA ALA A 153 -36.52 33.58 -39.98
C ALA A 153 -35.77 34.90 -40.26
N GLN A 154 -36.52 35.98 -40.43
CA GLN A 154 -36.02 37.29 -40.81
C GLN A 154 -34.91 37.75 -39.82
N GLY A 155 -33.64 37.63 -40.21
CA GLY A 155 -32.46 38.04 -39.44
C GLY A 155 -31.45 36.97 -39.04
N ASP A 156 -31.80 35.68 -38.99
CA ASP A 156 -30.89 34.64 -38.44
C ASP A 156 -29.83 34.13 -39.43
N PHE A 157 -30.06 34.22 -40.75
CA PHE A 157 -29.01 33.93 -41.74
C PHE A 157 -27.83 34.91 -41.64
N ARG A 158 -28.12 36.16 -41.24
CA ARG A 158 -27.10 37.18 -40.98
C ARG A 158 -26.19 36.77 -39.81
N LYS A 159 -26.71 36.07 -38.79
CA LYS A 159 -25.87 35.55 -37.68
C LYS A 159 -24.87 34.47 -38.12
N LEU A 160 -25.19 33.67 -39.14
CA LEU A 160 -24.22 32.71 -39.71
C LEU A 160 -23.11 33.42 -40.49
N LEU A 161 -23.48 34.48 -41.23
CA LEU A 161 -22.52 35.33 -41.95
C LEU A 161 -21.63 36.13 -40.98
N ASP A 162 -22.20 36.62 -39.89
CA ASP A 162 -21.53 37.46 -38.88
C ASP A 162 -20.85 36.64 -37.75
N ALA A 163 -21.02 35.31 -37.71
CA ALA A 163 -20.40 34.45 -36.71
C ALA A 163 -18.86 34.49 -36.81
N ASN A 164 -18.19 34.56 -35.65
CA ASN A 164 -16.73 34.48 -35.58
C ASN A 164 -16.23 33.09 -36.01
N THR A 165 -14.93 32.99 -36.30
CA THR A 165 -14.33 31.74 -36.82
C THR A 165 -14.58 30.53 -35.94
N LYS A 166 -14.59 30.68 -34.60
CA LYS A 166 -14.83 29.56 -33.67
C LYS A 166 -16.29 29.09 -33.73
N ASP A 167 -17.23 30.02 -33.63
CA ASP A 167 -18.66 29.72 -33.69
C ASP A 167 -19.05 29.09 -35.05
N ARG A 168 -18.43 29.59 -36.13
CA ARG A 168 -18.62 29.03 -37.48
C ARG A 168 -18.07 27.61 -37.60
N ILE A 169 -16.89 27.34 -37.04
CA ILE A 169 -16.30 25.99 -37.00
C ILE A 169 -17.23 25.04 -36.23
N ASP A 170 -17.77 25.46 -35.08
CA ASP A 170 -18.67 24.62 -34.28
C ASP A 170 -19.99 24.32 -35.02
N ILE A 171 -20.58 25.33 -35.67
CA ILE A 171 -21.77 25.17 -36.51
C ILE A 171 -21.49 24.17 -37.65
N PHE A 172 -20.37 24.32 -38.37
CA PHE A 172 -20.02 23.40 -39.45
C PHE A 172 -19.67 22.00 -38.96
N ARG A 173 -19.01 21.88 -37.81
CA ARG A 173 -18.67 20.58 -37.21
C ARG A 173 -19.93 19.78 -36.91
N HIS A 174 -20.97 20.42 -36.40
CA HIS A 174 -22.28 19.80 -36.19
C HIS A 174 -23.06 19.55 -37.49
N LEU A 175 -23.03 20.49 -38.44
CA LEU A 175 -23.74 20.36 -39.70
C LEU A 175 -23.20 19.19 -40.55
N PHE A 176 -21.88 19.06 -40.61
CA PHE A 176 -21.19 18.02 -41.39
C PHE A 176 -20.85 16.78 -40.55
N LYS A 177 -21.25 16.73 -39.28
CA LYS A 177 -21.04 15.60 -38.35
C LYS A 177 -19.58 15.18 -38.20
N THR A 178 -18.67 16.15 -38.06
CA THR A 178 -17.22 15.93 -37.95
C THR A 178 -16.68 15.95 -36.52
N GLU A 179 -17.54 15.88 -35.50
CA GLU A 179 -17.18 15.90 -34.07
C GLU A 179 -16.26 14.74 -33.66
N ASN A 180 -16.36 13.61 -34.34
CA ASN A 180 -15.56 12.43 -34.04
C ASN A 180 -14.06 12.63 -34.38
N PHE A 181 -13.75 13.47 -35.37
CA PHE A 181 -12.37 13.76 -35.75
C PHE A 181 -11.67 14.65 -34.72
N GLU A 182 -12.38 15.62 -34.16
CA GLU A 182 -11.88 16.46 -33.07
C GLU A 182 -11.59 15.63 -31.81
N LYS A 183 -12.50 14.72 -31.45
CA LYS A 183 -12.30 13.80 -30.32
C LYS A 183 -11.05 12.94 -30.49
N LEU A 184 -10.82 12.43 -31.71
CA LEU A 184 -9.62 11.66 -32.03
C LEU A 184 -8.36 12.51 -31.88
N GLN A 185 -8.35 13.72 -32.44
CA GLN A 185 -7.22 14.64 -32.39
C GLN A 185 -6.83 14.99 -30.95
N ILE A 186 -7.81 15.31 -30.12
CA ILE A 186 -7.58 15.63 -28.70
C ILE A 186 -6.98 14.43 -27.98
N LYS A 187 -7.53 13.23 -28.19
CA LYS A 187 -7.04 12.01 -27.53
C LYS A 187 -5.60 11.67 -27.91
N VAL A 188 -5.28 11.71 -29.21
CA VAL A 188 -3.91 11.44 -29.68
C VAL A 188 -2.92 12.47 -29.13
N SER A 189 -3.32 13.75 -29.06
CA SER A 189 -2.48 14.80 -28.47
C SER A 189 -2.23 14.59 -26.98
N GLN A 190 -3.24 14.13 -26.24
CA GLN A 190 -3.11 13.80 -24.82
C GLN A 190 -2.19 12.59 -24.60
N ASP A 191 -2.40 11.52 -25.36
CA ASP A 191 -1.58 10.31 -25.25
C ASP A 191 -0.10 10.62 -25.57
N ALA A 192 0.16 11.39 -26.64
CA ALA A 192 1.51 11.80 -27.01
C ALA A 192 2.19 12.64 -25.92
N LYS A 193 1.46 13.58 -25.30
CA LYS A 193 1.99 14.38 -24.17
C LYS A 193 2.31 13.51 -22.98
N ALA A 194 1.43 12.56 -22.64
CA ALA A 194 1.65 11.65 -21.52
C ALA A 194 2.92 10.80 -21.72
N LEU A 195 3.10 10.21 -22.91
CA LEU A 195 4.31 9.45 -23.24
C LEU A 195 5.57 10.33 -23.20
N SER A 196 5.50 11.55 -23.71
CA SER A 196 6.63 12.49 -23.68
C SER A 196 7.04 12.83 -22.24
N SER A 197 6.09 13.10 -21.36
CA SER A 197 6.37 13.38 -19.95
C SER A 197 6.97 12.17 -19.23
N GLN A 198 6.47 10.96 -19.48
CA GLN A 198 7.05 9.73 -18.93
C GLN A 198 8.48 9.51 -19.40
N MET A 199 8.76 9.76 -20.68
CA MET A 199 10.11 9.65 -21.23
C MET A 199 11.08 10.65 -20.57
N GLU A 200 10.66 11.90 -20.36
CA GLU A 200 11.47 12.90 -19.66
C GLU A 200 11.73 12.52 -18.20
N GLU A 201 10.73 11.98 -17.50
CA GLU A 201 10.85 11.54 -16.11
C GLU A 201 11.83 10.37 -15.98
N ILE A 202 11.71 9.35 -16.84
CA ILE A 202 12.64 8.21 -16.89
C ILE A 202 14.05 8.69 -17.20
N LYS A 203 14.22 9.59 -18.18
CA LYS A 203 15.53 10.14 -18.53
C LYS A 203 16.17 10.87 -17.35
N ARG A 204 15.41 11.72 -16.66
CA ARG A 204 15.87 12.44 -15.46
C ARG A 204 16.26 11.49 -14.33
N SER A 205 15.48 10.42 -14.15
CA SER A 205 15.81 9.37 -13.16
C SER A 205 17.12 8.67 -13.51
N THR A 206 17.33 8.29 -14.77
CA THR A 206 18.58 7.67 -15.22
C THR A 206 19.78 8.61 -15.03
N GLU A 207 19.64 9.89 -15.38
CA GLU A 207 20.66 10.92 -15.13
C GLU A 207 20.97 11.08 -13.63
N GLN A 208 19.96 11.02 -12.76
CA GLN A 208 20.17 11.08 -11.32
C GLN A 208 20.96 9.86 -10.80
N TYR A 209 20.60 8.65 -11.24
CA TYR A 209 21.29 7.44 -10.81
C TYR A 209 22.72 7.38 -11.33
N ILE A 210 22.99 7.68 -12.60
CA ILE A 210 24.36 7.65 -13.13
C ILE A 210 25.26 8.70 -12.45
N ASN A 211 24.72 9.87 -12.09
CA ASN A 211 25.48 10.89 -11.37
C ASN A 211 25.89 10.45 -9.95
N SER A 212 25.14 9.53 -9.33
CA SER A 212 25.48 8.97 -8.02
C SER A 212 26.59 7.91 -8.06
N VAL A 213 26.89 7.36 -9.23
CA VAL A 213 27.95 6.36 -9.40
C VAL A 213 29.30 7.05 -9.27
N SER A 214 30.16 6.51 -8.42
CA SER A 214 31.54 6.96 -8.23
C SER A 214 32.51 5.91 -8.75
N CYS A 215 33.59 6.37 -9.37
CA CYS A 215 34.73 5.55 -9.76
C CYS A 215 35.99 6.30 -9.33
N ASP A 216 37.07 5.58 -8.99
CA ASP A 216 38.34 6.21 -8.61
C ASP A 216 38.85 7.09 -9.75
N GLU A 217 39.37 8.27 -9.42
CA GLU A 217 39.86 9.23 -10.42
C GLU A 217 40.97 8.65 -11.32
N ASN A 218 41.72 7.68 -10.80
CA ASN A 218 42.82 7.02 -11.49
C ASN A 218 42.39 5.74 -12.24
N ASP A 219 41.12 5.35 -12.15
CA ASP A 219 40.58 4.18 -12.84
C ASP A 219 40.30 4.50 -14.31
N VAL A 220 40.64 3.56 -15.21
CA VAL A 220 40.47 3.72 -16.66
C VAL A 220 38.99 3.92 -17.03
N LEU A 221 38.08 3.36 -16.24
CA LEU A 221 36.63 3.43 -16.44
C LEU A 221 36.03 4.80 -16.10
N ASN A 222 36.76 5.68 -15.38
CA ASN A 222 36.25 6.99 -14.99
C ASN A 222 35.99 7.92 -16.19
N LEU A 223 36.79 7.79 -17.26
CA LEU A 223 36.57 8.54 -18.51
C LEU A 223 35.24 8.17 -19.18
N GLU A 224 34.89 6.88 -19.17
CA GLU A 224 33.64 6.38 -19.72
C GLU A 224 32.45 6.76 -18.82
N LEU A 225 32.64 6.73 -17.50
CA LEU A 225 31.63 7.18 -16.53
C LEU A 225 31.27 8.65 -16.72
N ASN A 226 32.25 9.51 -17.00
CA ASN A 226 31.99 10.92 -17.27
C ASN A 226 31.19 11.15 -18.57
N LYS A 227 31.42 10.33 -19.61
CA LYS A 227 30.62 10.35 -20.85
C LYS A 227 29.19 9.86 -20.61
N ALA A 228 29.02 8.84 -19.77
CA ALA A 228 27.70 8.38 -19.36
C ALA A 228 26.95 9.46 -18.56
N LYS A 229 27.64 10.18 -17.67
CA LYS A 229 27.07 11.30 -16.89
C LYS A 229 26.68 12.51 -17.75
N SER A 230 27.40 12.78 -18.84
CA SER A 230 27.05 13.86 -19.79
C SER A 230 25.94 13.46 -20.77
N GLY A 231 25.46 12.22 -20.74
CA GLY A 231 24.41 11.71 -21.63
C GLY A 231 24.90 11.44 -23.06
N GLU A 232 26.22 11.33 -23.26
CA GLU A 232 26.85 11.06 -24.56
C GLU A 232 26.94 9.57 -24.89
N MET A 233 26.39 8.71 -24.03
CA MET A 233 26.49 7.26 -24.12
C MET A 233 25.11 6.61 -24.24
N LEU A 234 25.03 5.51 -25.00
CA LEU A 234 23.78 4.75 -25.12
C LEU A 234 23.46 4.07 -23.78
N VAL A 235 22.18 3.76 -23.58
CA VAL A 235 21.71 3.15 -22.32
C VAL A 235 22.28 1.74 -22.15
N GLU A 236 22.33 0.95 -23.24
CA GLU A 236 22.96 -0.38 -23.21
C GLU A 236 24.44 -0.31 -22.80
N ASP A 237 25.21 0.57 -23.42
CA ASP A 237 26.63 0.75 -23.12
C ASP A 237 26.82 1.23 -21.67
N THR A 238 25.91 2.10 -21.18
CA THR A 238 25.97 2.63 -19.80
C THR A 238 25.75 1.54 -18.77
N LYS A 239 24.87 0.60 -19.09
CA LYS A 239 24.63 -0.56 -18.24
C LYS A 239 25.86 -1.47 -18.19
N GLU A 240 26.48 -1.77 -19.33
CA GLU A 240 27.69 -2.59 -19.41
C GLU A 240 28.85 -1.95 -18.62
N LEU A 241 29.02 -0.64 -18.74
CA LEU A 241 30.00 0.12 -17.95
C LEU A 241 29.76 -0.03 -16.44
N ILE A 242 28.52 0.09 -15.97
CA ILE A 242 28.19 -0.08 -14.54
C ILE A 242 28.51 -1.51 -14.08
N GLU A 243 28.19 -2.52 -14.87
CA GLU A 243 28.50 -3.93 -14.56
C GLU A 243 30.03 -4.14 -14.44
N ASN A 244 30.82 -3.51 -15.31
CA ASN A 244 32.28 -3.56 -15.25
C ASN A 244 32.84 -2.85 -14.00
N ILE A 245 32.30 -1.68 -13.64
CA ILE A 245 32.69 -0.95 -12.42
C ILE A 245 32.41 -1.81 -11.18
N ILE A 246 31.21 -2.43 -11.10
CA ILE A 246 30.83 -3.31 -9.99
C ILE A 246 31.77 -4.51 -9.90
N SER A 247 32.11 -5.13 -11.04
CA SER A 247 33.04 -6.26 -11.04
C SER A 247 34.42 -5.87 -10.48
N ASN A 248 34.97 -4.74 -10.93
CA ASN A 248 36.27 -4.24 -10.46
C ASN A 248 36.24 -3.88 -8.96
N ASP A 249 35.15 -3.29 -8.48
CA ASP A 249 34.99 -2.97 -7.05
C ASP A 249 34.89 -4.23 -6.19
N ASN A 250 34.21 -5.28 -6.65
CA ASN A 250 34.17 -6.57 -5.96
C ASN A 250 35.56 -7.23 -5.90
N ASP A 251 36.33 -7.19 -6.99
CA ASP A 251 37.69 -7.73 -7.00
C ASP A 251 38.59 -6.98 -6.00
N LYS A 252 38.51 -5.65 -5.95
CA LYS A 252 39.22 -4.82 -4.97
C LYS A 252 38.78 -5.12 -3.53
N LEU A 253 37.48 -5.32 -3.31
CA LEU A 253 36.92 -5.67 -1.99
C LEU A 253 37.45 -7.01 -1.50
N ASP A 254 37.45 -8.04 -2.36
CA ASP A 254 38.00 -9.36 -2.05
C ASP A 254 39.48 -9.28 -1.63
N ASP A 255 40.27 -8.46 -2.31
CA ASP A 255 41.69 -8.28 -1.99
C ASP A 255 41.92 -7.51 -0.68
N ILE A 256 41.07 -6.53 -0.38
CA ILE A 256 41.08 -5.82 0.92
C ILE A 256 40.67 -6.78 2.05
N GLU A 257 39.65 -7.62 1.85
CA GLU A 257 39.20 -8.60 2.85
C GLU A 257 40.28 -9.63 3.16
N LYS A 258 40.97 -10.15 2.13
CA LYS A 258 42.14 -11.03 2.33
C LYS A 258 43.22 -10.33 3.15
N SER A 259 43.56 -9.09 2.80
CA SER A 259 44.57 -8.30 3.52
C SER A 259 44.17 -8.04 4.98
N LEU A 260 42.88 -7.81 5.24
CA LEU A 260 42.32 -7.59 6.58
C LEU A 260 42.36 -8.87 7.41
N ALA A 261 42.02 -10.02 6.82
CA ALA A 261 42.14 -11.33 7.46
C ALA A 261 43.59 -11.66 7.83
N GLU A 262 44.55 -11.42 6.93
CA GLU A 262 45.97 -11.59 7.22
C GLU A 262 46.44 -10.70 8.37
N ASN A 263 46.03 -9.44 8.38
CA ASN A 263 46.39 -8.50 9.44
C ASN A 263 45.75 -8.86 10.77
N SER A 264 44.52 -9.38 10.78
CA SER A 264 43.87 -9.90 11.99
C SER A 264 44.66 -11.06 12.60
N LEU A 265 45.11 -12.01 11.77
CA LEU A 265 45.93 -13.14 12.23
C LEU A 265 47.26 -12.67 12.84
N LYS A 266 47.93 -11.70 12.20
CA LYS A 266 49.16 -11.07 12.74
C LYS A 266 48.89 -10.42 14.09
N LEU A 267 47.77 -9.70 14.21
CA LEU A 267 47.39 -8.97 15.43
C LEU A 267 47.07 -9.92 16.59
N ASP A 268 46.40 -11.04 16.32
CA ASP A 268 46.12 -12.06 17.33
C ASP A 268 47.40 -12.79 17.79
N GLY A 269 48.33 -13.04 16.86
CA GLY A 269 49.67 -13.54 17.21
C GLY A 269 50.43 -12.58 18.17
N ILE A 270 50.37 -11.27 17.90
CA ILE A 270 50.98 -10.25 18.77
C ILE A 270 50.29 -10.21 20.14
N LYS A 271 48.96 -10.28 20.21
CA LYS A 271 48.23 -10.34 21.49
C LYS A 271 48.64 -11.54 22.33
N LEU A 272 48.80 -12.71 21.71
CA LEU A 272 49.19 -13.93 22.40
C LEU A 272 50.61 -13.80 22.97
N ALA A 273 51.54 -13.24 22.19
CA ALA A 273 52.90 -12.94 22.65
C ALA A 273 52.93 -11.91 23.80
N LEU A 274 52.04 -10.91 23.79
CA LEU A 274 51.90 -9.93 24.87
C LEU A 274 51.39 -10.57 26.17
N ASN A 275 50.44 -11.49 26.07
CA ASN A 275 49.91 -12.19 27.23
C ASN A 275 50.96 -13.12 27.85
N THR A 276 51.68 -13.91 27.04
CA THR A 276 52.77 -14.75 27.55
C THR A 276 53.88 -13.92 28.20
N ALA A 277 54.23 -12.76 27.62
CA ALA A 277 55.18 -11.84 28.23
C ALA A 277 54.69 -11.29 29.60
N ARG A 278 53.40 -10.99 29.75
CA ARG A 278 52.81 -10.60 31.05
C ARG A 278 52.87 -11.73 32.07
N ASP A 279 52.53 -12.95 31.67
CA ASP A 279 52.53 -14.13 32.55
C ASP A 279 53.95 -14.46 33.03
N ILE A 280 54.94 -14.36 32.15
CA ILE A 280 56.36 -14.51 32.49
C ILE A 280 56.78 -13.42 33.48
N LYS A 281 56.37 -12.16 33.27
CA LYS A 281 56.68 -11.06 34.20
C LYS A 281 56.08 -11.31 35.59
N ALA A 282 54.82 -11.74 35.66
CA ALA A 282 54.15 -12.07 36.91
C ALA A 282 54.80 -13.26 37.63
N SER A 283 55.18 -14.30 36.88
CA SER A 283 55.86 -15.47 37.42
C SER A 283 57.25 -15.14 37.95
N LYS A 284 57.99 -14.26 37.26
CA LYS A 284 59.30 -13.77 37.71
C LYS A 284 59.19 -12.95 39.01
N GLN A 285 58.12 -12.16 39.16
CA GLN A 285 57.87 -11.41 40.38
C GLN A 285 57.57 -12.34 41.57
N LYS A 286 56.71 -13.35 41.38
CA LYS A 286 56.45 -14.39 42.40
C LYS A 286 57.71 -15.17 42.78
N LEU A 287 58.59 -15.45 41.81
CA LEU A 287 59.87 -16.12 42.09
C LEU A 287 60.74 -15.27 43.02
N LEU A 288 60.86 -13.97 42.77
CA LEU A 288 61.60 -13.04 43.64
C LEU A 288 61.02 -12.98 45.06
N GLU A 289 59.69 -12.87 45.19
CA GLU A 289 59.00 -12.89 46.49
C GLU A 289 59.23 -14.22 47.26
N ASN A 290 59.24 -15.34 46.54
CA ASN A 290 59.54 -16.65 47.11
C ASN A 290 61.01 -16.79 47.52
N GLU A 291 61.96 -16.24 46.74
CA GLU A 291 63.39 -16.22 47.11
C GLU A 291 63.63 -15.41 48.39
N GLU A 292 62.96 -14.26 48.55
CA GLU A 292 63.00 -13.49 49.79
C GLU A 292 62.39 -14.26 50.97
N SER A 293 61.27 -14.93 50.75
CA SER A 293 60.62 -15.77 51.76
C SER A 293 61.50 -16.96 52.19
N ILE A 294 62.17 -17.62 51.24
CA ILE A 294 63.12 -18.70 51.51
C ILE A 294 64.32 -18.18 52.32
N LYS A 295 64.87 -17.00 52.00
CA LYS A 295 65.92 -16.38 52.83
C LYS A 295 65.46 -16.18 54.27
N LYS A 296 64.24 -15.66 54.45
CA LYS A 296 63.65 -15.46 55.78
C LYS A 296 63.48 -16.78 56.53
N PHE A 297 62.97 -17.83 55.88
CA PHE A 297 62.84 -19.16 56.48
C PHE A 297 64.20 -19.81 56.80
N LEU A 298 65.25 -19.56 56.01
CA LEU A 298 66.61 -20.02 56.30
C LEU A 298 67.20 -19.31 57.53
N ASP A 299 66.94 -18.02 57.69
CA ASP A 299 67.34 -17.28 58.90
C ASP A 299 66.57 -17.76 60.14
N ASP A 300 65.27 -17.99 60.02
CA ASP A 300 64.45 -18.53 61.10
C ASP A 300 64.86 -19.98 61.46
N LYS A 301 65.23 -20.79 60.47
CA LYS A 301 65.82 -22.12 60.69
C LYS A 301 67.17 -22.02 61.43
N LYS A 302 68.06 -21.09 61.06
CA LYS A 302 69.32 -20.86 61.79
C LYS A 302 69.06 -20.51 63.26
N LYS A 303 68.12 -19.60 63.53
CA LYS A 303 67.72 -19.24 64.90
C LYS A 303 67.14 -20.44 65.66
N ALA A 304 66.33 -21.26 64.99
CA ALA A 304 65.78 -22.47 65.57
C ALA A 304 66.87 -23.53 65.85
N GLU A 305 67.87 -23.67 64.98
CA GLU A 305 69.03 -24.55 65.17
C GLU A 305 69.93 -24.06 66.31
N GLU A 306 70.18 -22.75 66.44
CA GLU A 306 70.87 -22.15 67.60
C GLU A 306 70.12 -22.42 68.90
N ASN A 307 68.80 -22.20 68.93
CA ASN A 307 67.97 -22.50 70.08
C ASN A 307 67.93 -24.01 70.41
N LEU A 308 67.91 -24.88 69.40
CA LEU A 308 68.03 -26.32 69.58
C LEU A 308 69.40 -26.69 70.15
N ASN A 309 70.47 -26.00 69.76
CA ASN A 309 71.82 -26.22 70.28
C ASN A 309 71.96 -25.73 71.73
N ILE A 310 71.33 -24.61 72.09
CA ILE A 310 71.21 -24.11 73.47
C ILE A 310 70.40 -25.11 74.32
N CYS A 311 69.31 -25.66 73.79
CA CYS A 311 68.52 -26.69 74.48
C CYS A 311 69.25 -28.05 74.57
N LYS A 312 70.10 -28.40 73.59
CA LYS A 312 70.99 -29.57 73.65
C LYS A 312 72.11 -29.39 74.68
N GLN A 313 72.71 -28.20 74.79
CA GLN A 313 73.67 -27.84 75.84
C GLN A 313 73.02 -27.83 77.24
N LYS A 314 71.75 -27.45 77.34
CA LYS A 314 70.96 -27.55 78.60
C LYS A 314 70.49 -28.99 78.92
N LYS A 315 70.69 -29.96 78.02
CA LYS A 315 70.38 -31.39 78.22
C LYS A 315 71.60 -32.18 78.71
N GLU A 316 72.76 -31.55 78.85
CA GLU A 316 74.03 -32.16 79.23
C GLU A 316 74.51 -31.77 80.64
N ASN A 317 73.61 -31.24 81.48
CA ASN A 317 73.89 -30.93 82.90
C ASN A 317 72.63 -31.05 83.78
N ALA A 318 71.98 -32.21 83.74
CA ALA A 318 70.81 -32.49 84.59
C ALA A 318 70.86 -33.89 85.21
N GLU A 319 71.87 -34.15 86.03
CA GLU A 319 71.93 -35.13 87.13
C GLU A 319 73.25 -34.86 87.86
N PRO A 320 73.33 -34.59 89.19
CA PRO A 320 72.54 -35.22 90.25
C PRO A 320 72.18 -34.29 91.44
N LYS A 321 70.90 -34.14 91.79
CA LYS A 321 70.52 -33.84 93.20
C LYS A 321 69.24 -34.60 93.57
N ARG A 322 69.33 -35.93 93.49
CA ARG A 322 68.50 -36.85 94.28
C ARG A 322 69.18 -37.07 95.63
N GLU A 323 69.07 -36.07 96.52
CA GLU A 323 69.33 -36.25 97.97
C GLU A 323 68.96 -34.96 98.70
N LYS A 324 67.65 -34.72 98.82
CA LYS A 324 67.00 -33.82 99.81
C LYS A 324 65.48 -34.01 99.75
N VAL A 325 65.06 -35.28 99.66
CA VAL A 325 63.65 -35.69 99.60
C VAL A 325 62.97 -35.70 100.98
N THR A 326 63.67 -35.41 102.07
CA THR A 326 63.12 -35.69 103.41
C THR A 326 62.58 -34.45 104.15
N VAL A 327 62.55 -33.25 103.54
CA VAL A 327 62.04 -32.03 104.20
C VAL A 327 60.92 -31.33 103.43
N LEU A 328 60.60 -31.73 102.20
CA LEU A 328 59.55 -31.09 101.38
C LEU A 328 58.22 -31.87 101.34
N THR A 329 57.99 -32.77 102.28
CA THR A 329 56.73 -33.51 102.42
C THR A 329 55.60 -32.68 103.04
N GLN A 330 55.87 -31.44 103.47
CA GLN A 330 54.85 -30.55 104.06
C GLN A 330 54.37 -29.41 103.11
N LEU A 331 54.86 -29.34 101.86
CA LEU A 331 54.43 -28.37 100.85
C LEU A 331 53.86 -29.00 99.54
N LEU A 332 53.80 -30.34 99.46
CA LEU A 332 53.28 -31.10 98.30
C LEU A 332 51.90 -30.65 97.78
N PRO A 333 50.90 -30.34 98.64
CA PRO A 333 49.57 -29.98 98.16
C PRO A 333 49.54 -28.69 97.32
N LYS A 334 50.45 -27.74 97.57
CA LYS A 334 50.51 -26.46 96.85
C LYS A 334 51.20 -26.55 95.49
N PHE A 335 52.15 -27.50 95.31
CA PHE A 335 52.81 -27.75 94.03
C PHE A 335 51.95 -28.60 93.07
N GLU A 336 51.14 -29.54 93.59
CA GLU A 336 50.15 -30.27 92.79
C GLU A 336 49.06 -29.33 92.25
N THR A 337 48.56 -28.39 93.06
CA THR A 337 47.61 -27.37 92.59
C THR A 337 48.19 -26.48 91.49
N LEU A 338 49.49 -26.16 91.54
CA LEU A 338 50.16 -25.32 90.53
C LEU A 338 50.37 -26.06 89.21
N SER A 339 50.70 -27.36 89.26
CA SER A 339 50.80 -28.22 88.07
C SER A 339 49.46 -28.43 87.39
N VAL A 340 48.38 -28.61 88.15
CA VAL A 340 47.02 -28.69 87.62
C VAL A 340 46.64 -27.36 86.97
N LEU A 341 46.91 -26.22 87.61
CA LEU A 341 46.63 -24.89 87.04
C LEU A 341 47.38 -24.63 85.73
N ASP A 342 48.68 -24.93 85.66
CA ASP A 342 49.46 -24.72 84.42
C ASP A 342 49.00 -25.65 83.28
N LYS A 343 48.54 -26.88 83.59
CA LYS A 343 47.92 -27.77 82.59
C LYS A 343 46.57 -27.22 82.10
N THR A 344 45.74 -26.74 83.03
CA THR A 344 44.43 -26.14 82.73
C THR A 344 44.59 -24.86 81.89
N LEU A 345 45.58 -24.02 82.19
CA LEU A 345 45.93 -22.83 81.40
C LEU A 345 46.35 -23.17 79.97
N LYS A 346 47.08 -24.28 79.78
CA LYS A 346 47.49 -24.75 78.44
C LYS A 346 46.31 -25.27 77.63
N GLU A 347 45.40 -26.01 78.27
CA GLU A 347 44.16 -26.50 77.64
C GLU A 347 43.23 -25.34 77.25
N LEU A 348 43.02 -24.37 78.15
CA LEU A 348 42.23 -23.16 77.87
C LEU A 348 42.88 -22.29 76.78
N SER A 349 44.20 -22.13 76.76
CA SER A 349 44.93 -21.42 75.70
C SER A 349 44.72 -22.05 74.33
N ASN A 350 44.80 -23.38 74.23
CA ASN A 350 44.53 -24.08 72.97
C ASN A 350 43.07 -23.93 72.53
N GLN A 351 42.13 -23.91 73.49
CA GLN A 351 40.71 -23.69 73.22
C GLN A 351 40.43 -22.26 72.73
N SER A 352 41.06 -21.24 73.32
CA SER A 352 40.99 -19.84 72.87
C SER A 352 41.56 -19.67 71.44
N GLU A 353 42.68 -20.33 71.13
CA GLU A 353 43.27 -20.31 69.78
C GLU A 353 42.36 -20.99 68.74
N LEU A 354 41.71 -22.10 69.10
CA LEU A 354 40.73 -22.79 68.25
C LEU A 354 39.48 -21.93 68.00
N LEU A 355 38.91 -21.33 69.05
CA LEU A 355 37.77 -20.42 68.94
C LEU A 355 38.09 -19.22 68.05
N THR A 356 39.31 -18.66 68.18
CA THR A 356 39.78 -17.56 67.33
C THR A 356 39.82 -17.94 65.85
N LYS A 357 40.32 -19.14 65.52
CA LYS A 357 40.30 -19.67 64.13
C LYS A 357 38.87 -19.92 63.61
N GLN A 358 37.96 -20.38 64.46
CA GLN A 358 36.56 -20.57 64.07
C GLN A 358 35.86 -19.23 63.79
N ILE A 359 36.11 -18.21 64.62
CA ILE A 359 35.58 -16.85 64.43
C ILE A 359 36.11 -16.20 63.15
N SER A 360 37.39 -16.40 62.80
CA SER A 360 37.95 -15.89 61.54
C SER A 360 37.32 -16.57 60.34
N SER A 361 37.19 -17.91 60.35
CA SER A 361 36.53 -18.68 59.28
C SER A 361 35.08 -18.23 59.05
N ILE A 362 34.29 -18.10 60.13
CA ILE A 362 32.89 -17.65 60.02
C ILE A 362 32.82 -16.18 59.57
N SER A 363 33.77 -15.34 59.96
CA SER A 363 33.83 -13.95 59.47
C SER A 363 34.05 -13.89 57.96
N ASP A 364 34.92 -14.74 57.41
CA ASP A 364 35.12 -14.82 55.95
C ASP A 364 33.86 -15.34 55.23
N GLU A 365 33.16 -16.32 55.81
CA GLU A 365 31.88 -16.81 55.30
C GLU A 365 30.78 -15.74 55.30
N ILE A 366 30.70 -14.91 56.35
CA ILE A 366 29.77 -13.77 56.43
C ILE A 366 30.09 -12.75 55.33
N VAL A 367 31.36 -12.39 55.14
CA VAL A 367 31.77 -11.44 54.09
C VAL A 367 31.41 -11.97 52.70
N ASN A 368 31.70 -13.24 52.43
CA ASN A 368 31.33 -13.87 51.15
C ASN A 368 29.81 -13.91 50.94
N THR A 369 29.05 -14.30 51.97
CA THR A 369 27.58 -14.35 51.89
C THR A 369 27.00 -12.95 51.69
N ASN A 370 27.55 -11.94 52.37
CA ASN A 370 27.11 -10.55 52.21
C ASN A 370 27.36 -10.03 50.79
N ASN A 371 28.53 -10.31 50.21
CA ASN A 371 28.82 -9.95 48.82
C ASN A 371 27.82 -10.59 47.83
N VAL A 372 27.40 -11.83 48.08
CA VAL A 372 26.40 -12.52 47.25
C VAL A 372 25.00 -11.91 47.42
N VAL A 373 24.61 -11.54 48.65
CA VAL A 373 23.35 -10.84 48.95
C VAL A 373 23.33 -9.47 48.26
N ASP A 374 24.37 -8.66 48.44
CA ASP A 374 24.46 -7.31 47.85
C ASP A 374 24.39 -7.38 46.31
N LYS A 375 25.09 -8.36 45.71
CA LYS A 375 25.02 -8.60 44.26
C LYS A 375 23.61 -8.99 43.83
N SER A 376 22.97 -9.92 44.55
CA SER A 376 21.63 -10.41 44.23
C SER A 376 20.57 -9.31 44.35
N GLU A 377 20.67 -8.42 45.34
CA GLU A 377 19.79 -7.25 45.49
C GLU A 377 19.97 -6.26 44.34
N LYS A 378 21.22 -6.01 43.93
CA LYS A 378 21.54 -5.14 42.80
C LYS A 378 21.00 -5.70 41.48
N ASP A 379 21.13 -7.00 41.26
CA ASP A 379 20.57 -7.69 40.10
C ASP A 379 19.03 -7.59 40.10
N LEU A 380 18.37 -7.80 41.24
CA LEU A 380 16.91 -7.67 41.38
C LEU A 380 16.42 -6.25 41.06
N GLN A 381 17.18 -5.23 41.47
CA GLN A 381 16.88 -3.83 41.18
C GLN A 381 17.01 -3.52 39.68
N ASN A 382 18.01 -4.07 39.00
CA ASN A 382 18.17 -3.94 37.54
C ASN A 382 17.07 -4.67 36.76
N LEU A 383 16.50 -5.75 37.31
CA LEU A 383 15.50 -6.58 36.65
C LEU A 383 14.05 -6.13 36.92
N LYS A 384 13.83 -5.05 37.69
CA LYS A 384 12.52 -4.66 38.21
C LYS A 384 11.48 -4.37 37.11
N ASP A 385 11.90 -3.70 36.04
CA ASP A 385 11.00 -3.22 34.97
C ASP A 385 10.88 -4.18 33.77
N ASN A 386 11.53 -5.35 33.81
CA ASN A 386 11.53 -6.31 32.70
C ASN A 386 10.13 -6.81 32.31
N ASP A 387 9.23 -6.98 33.29
CA ASP A 387 7.87 -7.44 33.03
C ASP A 387 7.07 -6.38 32.22
N ILE A 388 7.30 -5.10 32.54
CA ILE A 388 6.71 -3.96 31.83
C ILE A 388 7.30 -3.86 30.42
N GLU A 389 8.62 -3.97 30.28
CA GLU A 389 9.27 -3.99 28.96
C GLU A 389 8.80 -5.16 28.11
N SER A 390 8.62 -6.34 28.70
CA SER A 390 8.11 -7.52 27.99
C SER A 390 6.70 -7.28 27.48
N GLY A 391 5.82 -6.70 28.31
CA GLY A 391 4.48 -6.30 27.89
C GLY A 391 4.48 -5.32 26.71
N LYS A 392 5.34 -4.28 26.77
CA LYS A 392 5.51 -3.31 25.68
C LYS A 392 6.03 -3.94 24.39
N ALA A 393 7.04 -4.81 24.48
CA ALA A 393 7.61 -5.49 23.33
C ALA A 393 6.61 -6.45 22.68
N ASN A 394 5.82 -7.20 23.46
CA ASN A 394 4.75 -8.06 22.92
C ASN A 394 3.63 -7.23 22.26
N PHE A 395 3.27 -6.08 22.84
CA PHE A 395 2.29 -5.18 22.23
C PHE A 395 2.78 -4.62 20.89
N ALA A 396 4.03 -4.17 20.84
CA ALA A 396 4.66 -3.71 19.60
C ALA A 396 4.71 -4.82 18.55
N LEU A 397 5.08 -6.04 18.94
CA LEU A 397 5.11 -7.20 18.05
C LEU A 397 3.72 -7.52 17.48
N ASN A 398 2.66 -7.49 18.29
CA ASN A 398 1.30 -7.70 17.82
C ASN A 398 0.85 -6.61 16.84
N ALA A 399 1.12 -5.34 17.15
CA ALA A 399 0.80 -4.23 16.25
C ALA A 399 1.55 -4.35 14.91
N LEU A 400 2.81 -4.79 14.95
CA LEU A 400 3.62 -5.03 13.77
C LEU A 400 3.11 -6.23 12.96
N ASN A 401 2.69 -7.32 13.60
CA ASN A 401 2.05 -8.46 12.95
C ASN A 401 0.77 -8.06 12.21
N ASP A 402 -0.08 -7.24 12.84
CA ASP A 402 -1.30 -6.72 12.21
C ASP A 402 -0.98 -5.85 11.00
N LYS A 403 0.04 -4.99 11.10
CA LYS A 403 0.53 -4.17 9.98
C LYS A 403 1.03 -5.05 8.83
N THR A 404 1.89 -6.03 9.12
CA THR A 404 2.42 -6.99 8.13
C THR A 404 1.31 -7.78 7.44
N ALA A 405 0.27 -8.20 8.18
CA ALA A 405 -0.88 -8.88 7.61
C ALA A 405 -1.65 -8.00 6.61
N LYS A 406 -1.85 -6.72 6.93
CA LYS A 406 -2.50 -5.76 6.02
C LYS A 406 -1.67 -5.50 4.76
N ILE A 407 -0.35 -5.35 4.89
CA ILE A 407 0.57 -5.16 3.75
C ILE A 407 0.59 -6.40 2.86
N ASN A 408 0.60 -7.61 3.44
CA ASN A 408 0.48 -8.86 2.67
C ASN A 408 -0.84 -8.94 1.90
N ALA A 409 -1.96 -8.55 2.53
CA ALA A 409 -3.26 -8.52 1.86
C ALA A 409 -3.29 -7.51 0.69
N LEU A 410 -2.62 -6.37 0.83
CA LEU A 410 -2.42 -5.41 -0.26
C LEU A 410 -1.60 -6.02 -1.40
N GLY A 411 -0.48 -6.69 -1.09
CA GLY A 411 0.34 -7.38 -2.08
C GLY A 411 -0.40 -8.47 -2.86
N GLN A 412 -1.22 -9.27 -2.17
CA GLN A 412 -2.08 -10.27 -2.82
C GLN A 412 -3.07 -9.63 -3.80
N LYS A 413 -3.71 -8.52 -3.39
CA LYS A 413 -4.62 -7.77 -4.26
C LYS A 413 -3.92 -7.17 -5.46
N TYR A 414 -2.69 -6.68 -5.29
CA TYR A 414 -1.89 -6.19 -6.40
C TYR A 414 -1.51 -7.29 -7.40
N ASN A 415 -1.17 -8.49 -6.92
CA ASN A 415 -0.92 -9.64 -7.81
C ASN A 415 -2.20 -10.08 -8.55
N GLU A 416 -3.36 -10.05 -7.89
CA GLU A 416 -4.66 -10.27 -8.54
C GLU A 416 -4.91 -9.25 -9.66
N TYR A 417 -4.61 -7.97 -9.41
CA TYR A 417 -4.71 -6.91 -10.41
C TYR A 417 -3.77 -7.15 -11.61
N LEU A 418 -2.52 -7.56 -11.40
CA LEU A 418 -1.59 -7.88 -12.51
C LEU A 418 -2.09 -9.06 -13.37
N SER A 419 -2.66 -10.09 -12.75
CA SER A 419 -3.28 -11.20 -13.46
C SER A 419 -4.46 -10.71 -14.31
N LEU A 420 -5.35 -9.89 -13.72
CA LEU A 420 -6.49 -9.32 -14.43
C LEU A 420 -6.08 -8.41 -15.58
N LEU A 421 -5.00 -7.63 -15.42
CA LEU A 421 -4.47 -6.77 -16.47
C LEU A 421 -3.98 -7.59 -17.67
N THR A 422 -3.28 -8.69 -17.39
CA THR A 422 -2.81 -9.63 -18.41
C THR A 422 -3.98 -10.28 -19.16
N ASP A 423 -5.01 -10.72 -18.44
CA ASP A 423 -6.22 -11.29 -19.03
C ASP A 423 -6.99 -10.27 -19.87
N PHE A 424 -7.06 -9.02 -19.39
CA PHE A 424 -7.67 -7.91 -20.11
C PHE A 424 -6.95 -7.64 -21.44
N ASP A 425 -5.62 -7.52 -21.43
CA ASP A 425 -4.84 -7.27 -22.65
C ASP A 425 -4.98 -8.41 -23.67
N ASN A 426 -4.96 -9.66 -23.20
CA ASN A 426 -5.22 -10.83 -24.03
C ASN A 426 -6.62 -10.79 -24.66
N MET A 427 -7.66 -10.48 -23.86
CA MET A 427 -9.03 -10.39 -24.34
C MET A 427 -9.23 -9.21 -25.30
N ARG A 428 -8.60 -8.07 -25.01
CA ARG A 428 -8.61 -6.87 -25.85
C ARG A 428 -7.99 -7.15 -27.22
N ASN A 429 -6.87 -7.87 -27.27
CA ASN A 429 -6.24 -8.28 -28.52
C ASN A 429 -7.13 -9.23 -29.33
N LYS A 430 -7.74 -10.24 -28.69
CA LYS A 430 -8.71 -11.13 -29.33
C LYS A 430 -9.92 -10.37 -29.88
N SER A 431 -10.47 -9.44 -29.10
CA SER A 431 -11.58 -8.58 -29.51
C SER A 431 -11.22 -7.73 -30.72
N LYS A 432 -10.02 -7.12 -30.74
CA LYS A 432 -9.53 -6.32 -31.87
C LYS A 432 -9.45 -7.14 -33.16
N ILE A 433 -8.92 -8.36 -33.09
CA ILE A 433 -8.84 -9.27 -34.25
C ILE A 433 -10.25 -9.63 -34.75
N ALA A 434 -11.17 -9.98 -33.84
CA ALA A 434 -12.54 -10.33 -34.19
C ALA A 434 -13.31 -9.15 -34.81
N ILE A 435 -13.11 -7.93 -34.31
CA ILE A 435 -13.72 -6.71 -34.88
C ILE A 435 -13.24 -6.47 -36.31
N ASN A 436 -11.94 -6.65 -36.57
CA ASN A 436 -11.40 -6.51 -37.92
C ASN A 436 -11.98 -7.56 -38.86
N LYS A 437 -12.05 -8.83 -38.42
CA LYS A 437 -12.65 -9.91 -39.20
C LYS A 437 -14.13 -9.66 -39.50
N ALA A 438 -14.90 -9.18 -38.53
CA ALA A 438 -16.30 -8.81 -38.72
C ALA A 438 -16.47 -7.65 -39.71
N LYS A 439 -15.57 -6.67 -39.71
CA LYS A 439 -15.57 -5.59 -40.72
C LYS A 439 -15.30 -6.13 -42.12
N GLU A 440 -14.31 -7.02 -42.26
CA GLU A 440 -13.97 -7.63 -43.54
C GLU A 440 -15.14 -8.46 -44.09
N SER A 441 -15.74 -9.34 -43.27
CA SER A 441 -16.87 -10.16 -43.71
C SER A 441 -18.13 -9.34 -43.99
N ALA A 442 -18.38 -8.27 -43.22
CA ALA A 442 -19.46 -7.32 -43.51
C ALA A 442 -19.24 -6.57 -44.84
N GLN A 443 -18.01 -6.16 -45.14
CA GLN A 443 -17.69 -5.52 -46.42
C GLN A 443 -17.89 -6.48 -47.58
N ILE A 444 -17.39 -7.72 -47.47
CA ILE A 444 -17.59 -8.76 -48.49
C ILE A 444 -19.08 -9.02 -48.73
N TYR A 445 -19.87 -9.15 -47.66
CA TYR A 445 -21.32 -9.30 -47.78
C TYR A 445 -21.98 -8.10 -48.46
N ASN A 446 -21.67 -6.87 -48.04
CA ASN A 446 -22.26 -5.66 -48.61
C ASN A 446 -21.93 -5.50 -50.10
N ASP A 447 -20.68 -5.75 -50.49
CA ASP A 447 -20.24 -5.71 -51.89
C ASP A 447 -20.95 -6.77 -52.72
N MET A 448 -21.03 -8.01 -52.21
CA MET A 448 -21.69 -9.12 -52.89
C MET A 448 -23.19 -8.93 -53.01
N ASN A 449 -23.85 -8.44 -51.96
CA ASN A 449 -25.27 -8.12 -51.95
C ASN A 449 -25.59 -6.98 -52.92
N THR A 450 -24.74 -5.96 -52.99
CA THR A 450 -24.88 -4.87 -53.96
C THR A 450 -24.83 -5.37 -55.40
N ARG A 451 -23.84 -6.22 -55.72
CA ARG A 451 -23.73 -6.85 -57.05
C ARG A 451 -24.94 -7.74 -57.36
N PHE A 452 -25.38 -8.55 -56.40
CA PHE A 452 -26.59 -9.37 -56.56
C PHE A 452 -27.84 -8.55 -56.86
N LEU A 453 -28.02 -7.42 -56.17
CA LEU A 453 -29.15 -6.50 -56.40
C LEU A 453 -29.09 -5.84 -57.79
N GLN A 454 -27.89 -5.50 -58.28
CA GLN A 454 -27.69 -4.93 -59.62
C GLN A 454 -28.03 -5.94 -60.73
N GLU A 455 -27.83 -7.23 -60.49
CA GLU A 455 -28.06 -8.30 -61.47
C GLU A 455 -29.50 -8.86 -61.47
N GLN A 456 -30.39 -8.37 -60.58
CA GLN A 456 -31.77 -8.88 -60.45
C GLN A 456 -32.54 -8.92 -61.77
N ALA A 457 -32.41 -7.89 -62.60
CA ALA A 457 -33.06 -7.85 -63.90
C ALA A 457 -32.58 -8.98 -64.83
N GLY A 458 -31.27 -9.26 -64.86
CA GLY A 458 -30.69 -10.37 -65.63
C GLY A 458 -31.04 -11.75 -65.07
N ILE A 459 -31.09 -11.88 -63.74
CA ILE A 459 -31.46 -13.14 -63.05
C ILE A 459 -32.93 -13.50 -63.36
N ILE A 460 -33.83 -12.52 -63.32
CA ILE A 460 -35.24 -12.71 -63.66
C ILE A 460 -35.39 -12.99 -65.17
N ALA A 461 -34.67 -12.24 -66.02
CA ALA A 461 -34.69 -12.41 -67.46
C ALA A 461 -34.26 -13.81 -67.92
N LYS A 462 -33.29 -14.43 -67.22
CA LYS A 462 -32.81 -15.80 -67.49
C LYS A 462 -33.92 -16.87 -67.41
N ASN A 463 -34.96 -16.62 -66.62
CA ASN A 463 -36.07 -17.56 -66.41
C ASN A 463 -37.33 -17.22 -67.23
N LEU A 464 -37.26 -16.22 -68.12
CA LEU A 464 -38.37 -15.88 -69.00
C LEU A 464 -38.56 -16.97 -70.07
N VAL A 465 -39.81 -17.39 -70.27
CA VAL A 465 -40.20 -18.37 -71.28
C VAL A 465 -41.13 -17.67 -72.27
N GLU A 466 -40.80 -17.75 -73.56
CA GLU A 466 -41.58 -17.10 -74.62
C GLU A 466 -43.03 -17.61 -74.64
N GLY A 467 -43.99 -16.69 -74.70
CA GLY A 467 -45.42 -17.00 -74.67
C GLY A 467 -46.04 -17.18 -73.27
N LYS A 468 -45.24 -17.15 -72.19
CA LYS A 468 -45.76 -17.13 -70.81
C LYS A 468 -45.70 -15.73 -70.21
N GLU A 469 -46.68 -15.40 -69.36
CA GLU A 469 -46.74 -14.09 -68.69
C GLU A 469 -45.54 -13.86 -67.78
N CYS A 470 -44.88 -12.72 -67.95
CA CYS A 470 -43.77 -12.31 -67.10
C CYS A 470 -44.24 -11.96 -65.68
N PRO A 471 -43.58 -12.46 -64.62
CA PRO A 471 -43.99 -12.21 -63.24
C PRO A 471 -43.79 -10.76 -62.77
N VAL A 472 -43.07 -9.92 -63.53
CA VAL A 472 -42.82 -8.51 -63.18
C VAL A 472 -43.78 -7.57 -63.89
N CYS A 473 -44.05 -7.77 -65.19
CA CYS A 473 -44.85 -6.85 -66.01
C CYS A 473 -46.04 -7.48 -66.75
N GLY A 474 -46.22 -8.80 -66.70
CA GLY A 474 -47.31 -9.53 -67.36
C GLY A 474 -47.15 -9.74 -68.87
N SER A 475 -46.12 -9.18 -69.52
CA SER A 475 -45.90 -9.37 -70.97
C SER A 475 -45.52 -10.82 -71.32
N THR A 476 -45.91 -11.28 -72.50
CA THR A 476 -45.56 -12.62 -73.05
C THR A 476 -44.39 -12.60 -74.03
N THR A 477 -43.87 -11.42 -74.39
CA THR A 477 -42.77 -11.24 -75.36
C THR A 477 -41.73 -10.22 -74.87
N HIS A 478 -40.44 -10.52 -75.07
CA HIS A 478 -39.30 -9.70 -74.62
C HIS A 478 -38.17 -9.73 -75.67
N PRO A 479 -38.09 -8.76 -76.60
CA PRO A 479 -37.10 -8.77 -77.69
C PRO A 479 -35.67 -8.44 -77.24
N HIS A 480 -35.49 -7.80 -76.08
CA HIS A 480 -34.20 -7.46 -75.50
C HIS A 480 -34.14 -7.79 -74.00
N PRO A 481 -34.04 -9.07 -73.61
CA PRO A 481 -33.88 -9.46 -72.21
C PRO A 481 -32.60 -8.86 -71.61
N ALA A 482 -32.66 -8.45 -70.33
CA ALA A 482 -31.49 -7.91 -69.64
C ALA A 482 -30.38 -8.98 -69.55
N PRO A 483 -29.14 -8.66 -69.92
CA PRO A 483 -28.03 -9.61 -69.82
C PRO A 483 -27.67 -9.86 -68.35
N LEU A 484 -27.35 -11.11 -68.02
CA LEU A 484 -26.78 -11.50 -66.73
C LEU A 484 -25.25 -11.59 -66.89
N SER A 485 -24.48 -10.92 -66.02
CA SER A 485 -23.02 -11.01 -66.07
C SER A 485 -22.51 -12.39 -65.65
N GLU A 486 -21.38 -12.85 -66.21
CA GLU A 486 -20.78 -14.15 -65.88
C GLU A 486 -20.34 -14.27 -64.41
N ASN A 487 -20.05 -13.14 -63.74
CA ASN A 487 -19.61 -13.07 -62.34
C ASN A 487 -20.73 -12.64 -61.37
N ALA A 488 -22.00 -12.72 -61.78
CA ALA A 488 -23.13 -12.38 -60.94
C ALA A 488 -23.22 -13.32 -59.72
N PRO A 489 -23.20 -12.79 -58.48
CA PRO A 489 -23.33 -13.63 -57.29
C PRO A 489 -24.67 -14.38 -57.25
N THR A 490 -24.68 -15.60 -56.76
CA THR A 490 -25.90 -16.38 -56.55
C THR A 490 -26.57 -16.05 -55.21
N GLU A 491 -27.88 -16.29 -55.10
CA GLU A 491 -28.61 -16.10 -53.83
C GLU A 491 -28.02 -16.96 -52.69
N GLN A 492 -27.51 -18.15 -53.00
CA GLN A 492 -26.86 -19.01 -52.01
C GLN A 492 -25.53 -18.41 -51.51
N GLU A 493 -24.72 -17.81 -52.38
CA GLU A 493 -23.47 -17.15 -52.00
C GLU A 493 -23.72 -15.93 -51.12
N VAL A 494 -24.72 -15.10 -51.48
CA VAL A 494 -25.12 -13.93 -50.67
C VAL A 494 -25.61 -14.38 -49.29
N LYS A 495 -26.44 -15.43 -49.20
CA LYS A 495 -26.90 -15.99 -47.91
C LYS A 495 -25.75 -16.53 -47.06
N ARG A 496 -24.76 -17.19 -47.67
CA ARG A 496 -23.55 -17.67 -46.96
C ARG A 496 -22.71 -16.51 -46.44
N ALA A 497 -22.47 -15.49 -47.27
CA ALA A 497 -21.72 -14.29 -46.89
C ALA A 497 -22.43 -13.52 -45.76
N LYS A 498 -23.76 -13.39 -45.84
CA LYS A 498 -24.58 -12.78 -44.79
C LYS A 498 -24.43 -13.51 -43.45
N LYS A 499 -24.58 -14.84 -43.46
CA LYS A 499 -24.46 -15.66 -42.25
C LYS A 499 -23.06 -15.54 -41.64
N LEU A 500 -22.01 -15.57 -42.46
CA LEU A 500 -20.64 -15.38 -41.99
C LEU A 500 -20.43 -14.01 -41.33
N SER A 501 -20.96 -12.94 -41.95
CA SER A 501 -20.93 -11.59 -41.37
C SER A 501 -21.64 -11.52 -40.03
N GLU A 502 -22.84 -12.11 -39.91
CA GLU A 502 -23.61 -12.15 -38.66
C GLU A 502 -22.89 -12.95 -37.56
N ASP A 503 -22.30 -14.10 -37.89
CA ASP A 503 -21.55 -14.95 -36.95
C ASP A 503 -20.26 -14.26 -36.46
N ASP A 504 -19.52 -13.59 -37.36
CA ASP A 504 -18.32 -12.83 -37.00
C ASP A 504 -18.68 -11.58 -36.16
N GLU A 505 -19.76 -10.86 -36.48
CA GLU A 505 -20.24 -9.71 -35.70
C GLU A 505 -20.66 -10.13 -34.29
N LYS A 506 -21.38 -11.25 -34.15
CA LYS A 506 -21.75 -11.82 -32.85
C LYS A 506 -20.51 -12.18 -32.02
N THR A 507 -19.50 -12.78 -32.67
CA THR A 507 -18.23 -13.14 -32.02
C THR A 507 -17.49 -11.89 -31.55
N ALA A 508 -17.38 -10.86 -32.41
CA ALA A 508 -16.74 -9.59 -32.09
C ALA A 508 -17.43 -8.87 -30.92
N SER A 509 -18.77 -8.82 -30.94
CA SER A 509 -19.58 -8.23 -29.86
C SER A 509 -19.34 -8.95 -28.53
N THR A 510 -19.35 -10.29 -28.54
CA THR A 510 -19.14 -11.10 -27.32
C THR A 510 -17.76 -10.87 -26.72
N LEU A 511 -16.71 -10.90 -27.54
CA LEU A 511 -15.34 -10.67 -27.08
C LEU A 511 -15.13 -9.23 -26.58
N SER A 512 -15.77 -8.25 -27.23
CA SER A 512 -15.72 -6.85 -26.80
C SER A 512 -16.40 -6.65 -25.45
N GLN A 513 -17.56 -7.26 -25.22
CA GLN A 513 -18.25 -7.25 -23.93
C GLN A 513 -17.39 -7.88 -22.82
N ASN A 514 -16.77 -9.04 -23.09
CA ASN A 514 -15.88 -9.70 -22.14
C ASN A 514 -14.65 -8.84 -21.79
N ALA A 515 -14.03 -8.19 -22.79
CA ALA A 515 -12.94 -7.25 -22.55
C ALA A 515 -13.39 -6.05 -21.69
N GLY A 516 -14.60 -5.52 -21.92
CA GLY A 516 -15.18 -4.44 -21.13
C GLY A 516 -15.44 -4.84 -19.67
N LEU A 517 -15.91 -6.07 -19.43
CA LEU A 517 -16.09 -6.61 -18.08
C LEU A 517 -14.76 -6.77 -17.34
N LEU A 518 -13.72 -7.28 -18.01
CA LEU A 518 -12.38 -7.39 -17.44
C LEU A 518 -11.80 -6.01 -17.11
N ASN A 519 -11.92 -5.03 -18.01
CA ASN A 519 -11.49 -3.66 -17.76
C ASN A 519 -12.16 -3.06 -16.51
N THR A 520 -13.47 -3.29 -16.36
CA THR A 520 -14.22 -2.83 -15.19
C THR A 520 -13.69 -3.45 -13.91
N LYS A 521 -13.38 -4.76 -13.91
CA LYS A 521 -12.76 -5.44 -12.76
C LYS A 521 -11.36 -4.89 -12.46
N CYS A 522 -10.53 -4.62 -13.47
CA CYS A 522 -9.21 -4.00 -13.28
C CYS A 522 -9.35 -2.64 -12.59
N GLU A 523 -10.24 -1.77 -13.07
CA GLU A 523 -10.46 -0.44 -12.50
C GLU A 523 -11.00 -0.48 -11.07
N MET A 524 -11.91 -1.41 -10.77
CA MET A 524 -12.41 -1.60 -9.41
C MET A 524 -11.30 -2.09 -8.46
N THR A 525 -10.53 -3.09 -8.87
CA THR A 525 -9.43 -3.64 -8.07
C THR A 525 -8.34 -2.60 -7.84
N LYS A 526 -8.02 -1.80 -8.87
CA LYS A 526 -7.09 -0.67 -8.76
C LYS A 526 -7.54 0.35 -7.71
N LYS A 527 -8.83 0.71 -7.69
CA LYS A 527 -9.37 1.61 -6.66
C LYS A 527 -9.27 1.02 -5.26
N GLU A 528 -9.59 -0.27 -5.09
CA GLU A 528 -9.43 -0.96 -3.81
C GLU A 528 -7.98 -0.96 -3.31
N ILE A 529 -7.01 -1.17 -4.22
CA ILE A 529 -5.57 -1.14 -3.90
C ILE A 529 -5.18 0.25 -3.42
N ILE A 530 -5.55 1.30 -4.16
CA ILE A 530 -5.23 2.69 -3.80
C ILE A 530 -5.83 3.05 -2.43
N THR A 531 -7.09 2.69 -2.17
CA THR A 531 -7.72 2.96 -0.86
C THR A 531 -6.99 2.25 0.29
N LYS A 532 -6.59 0.99 0.09
CA LYS A 532 -5.83 0.24 1.11
C LYS A 532 -4.42 0.75 1.30
N ALA A 533 -3.76 1.21 0.23
CA ALA A 533 -2.44 1.83 0.30
C ALA A 533 -2.50 3.16 1.06
N ASP A 534 -3.52 3.99 0.80
CA ASP A 534 -3.80 5.23 1.55
C ASP A 534 -4.02 4.97 3.05
N GLU A 535 -4.84 3.97 3.41
CA GLU A 535 -5.09 3.57 4.80
C GLU A 535 -3.81 3.14 5.54
N LEU A 536 -2.82 2.64 4.80
CA LEU A 536 -1.52 2.19 5.32
C LEU A 536 -0.43 3.27 5.22
N GLY A 537 -0.71 4.42 4.59
CA GLY A 537 0.28 5.47 4.34
C GLY A 537 1.37 5.04 3.35
N ILE A 538 1.05 4.15 2.40
CA ILE A 538 1.95 3.66 1.37
C ILE A 538 1.74 4.48 0.10
N ASP A 539 2.81 4.80 -0.62
CA ASP A 539 2.72 5.50 -1.91
C ASP A 539 1.84 4.72 -2.91
N ASN A 540 0.94 5.43 -3.59
CA ASN A 540 -0.05 4.88 -4.52
C ASN A 540 0.49 4.70 -5.94
N ASP A 541 1.80 4.86 -6.16
CA ASP A 541 2.39 4.54 -7.45
C ASP A 541 2.27 3.04 -7.76
N MET A 542 1.33 2.73 -8.66
CA MET A 542 1.04 1.38 -9.10
C MET A 542 2.24 0.70 -9.77
N ASN A 543 3.16 1.44 -10.41
CA ASN A 543 4.32 0.83 -11.07
C ASN A 543 5.35 0.32 -10.06
N LEU A 544 5.48 1.00 -8.92
CA LEU A 544 6.40 0.66 -7.85
C LEU A 544 5.74 -0.18 -6.75
N MET A 545 4.43 -0.41 -6.82
CA MET A 545 3.69 -1.05 -5.73
C MET A 545 4.25 -2.42 -5.35
N GLN A 546 4.67 -3.24 -6.32
CA GLN A 546 5.22 -4.57 -6.03
C GLN A 546 6.52 -4.50 -5.23
N SER A 547 7.45 -3.64 -5.63
CA SER A 547 8.74 -3.47 -4.94
C SER A 547 8.55 -2.79 -3.58
N THR A 548 7.67 -1.79 -3.49
CA THR A 548 7.31 -1.12 -2.24
C THR A 548 6.71 -2.08 -1.23
N VAL A 549 5.72 -2.89 -1.62
CA VAL A 549 5.10 -3.90 -0.75
C VAL A 549 6.14 -4.92 -0.29
N LYS A 550 6.99 -5.42 -1.20
CA LYS A 550 8.04 -6.37 -0.86
C LYS A 550 9.01 -5.79 0.18
N LYS A 551 9.52 -4.58 -0.07
CA LYS A 551 10.43 -3.89 0.84
C LYS A 551 9.81 -3.70 2.22
N LEU A 552 8.57 -3.22 2.30
CA LEU A 552 7.88 -3.03 3.57
C LEU A 552 7.66 -4.33 4.34
N ILE A 553 7.40 -5.44 3.65
CA ILE A 553 7.29 -6.77 4.29
C ILE A 553 8.65 -7.18 4.86
N ASP A 554 9.73 -7.00 4.10
CA ASP A 554 11.07 -7.37 4.54
C ASP A 554 11.52 -6.50 5.73
N ASP A 555 11.23 -5.20 5.71
CA ASP A 555 11.48 -4.27 6.82
C ASP A 555 10.69 -4.69 8.09
N CYS A 556 9.39 -5.00 7.94
CA CYS A 556 8.58 -5.45 9.07
C CYS A 556 9.06 -6.79 9.63
N LYS A 557 9.53 -7.72 8.78
CA LYS A 557 10.09 -9.00 9.25
C LYS A 557 11.37 -8.79 10.06
N ALA A 558 12.27 -7.93 9.59
CA ALA A 558 13.49 -7.62 10.32
C ALA A 558 13.19 -7.05 11.72
N GLU A 559 12.20 -6.15 11.81
CA GLU A 559 11.76 -5.57 13.09
C GLU A 559 11.01 -6.59 13.98
N GLN A 560 10.26 -7.52 13.40
CA GLN A 560 9.65 -8.65 14.12
C GLN A 560 10.71 -9.57 14.72
N ASP A 561 11.77 -9.88 13.97
CA ASP A 561 12.86 -10.75 14.43
C ASP A 561 13.62 -10.10 15.60
N ASP A 562 13.90 -8.80 15.53
CA ASP A 562 14.51 -8.06 16.66
C ASP A 562 13.63 -8.07 17.90
N LEU A 563 12.32 -7.80 17.74
CA LEU A 563 11.36 -7.87 18.84
C LEU A 563 11.26 -9.27 19.44
N HIS A 564 11.31 -10.32 18.62
CA HIS A 564 11.32 -11.70 19.08
C HIS A 564 12.56 -12.02 19.92
N ILE A 565 13.75 -11.59 19.47
CA ILE A 565 15.00 -11.73 20.23
C ILE A 565 14.87 -10.98 21.56
N ARG A 566 14.40 -9.73 21.54
CA ARG A 566 14.21 -8.92 22.74
C ARG A 566 13.23 -9.56 23.73
N ILE A 567 12.10 -10.07 23.26
CA ILE A 567 11.12 -10.76 24.10
C ILE A 567 11.73 -12.02 24.74
N ASN A 568 12.54 -12.77 24.00
CA ASN A 568 13.21 -13.96 24.54
C ASN A 568 14.24 -13.60 25.63
N ILE A 569 15.03 -12.54 25.43
CA ILE A 569 15.95 -12.03 26.45
C ILE A 569 15.17 -11.61 27.70
N LEU A 570 14.09 -10.85 27.55
CA LEU A 570 13.26 -10.41 28.68
C LEU A 570 12.62 -11.60 29.41
N LYS A 571 12.21 -12.66 28.71
CA LYS A 571 11.71 -13.90 29.34
C LYS A 571 12.80 -14.63 30.13
N LEU A 572 14.03 -14.69 29.64
CA LEU A 572 15.16 -15.26 30.39
C LEU A 572 15.46 -14.45 31.65
N ASN A 573 15.45 -13.12 31.53
CA ASN A 573 15.65 -12.22 32.65
C ASN A 573 14.54 -12.34 33.71
N ALA A 574 13.29 -12.53 33.29
CA ALA A 574 12.17 -12.78 34.22
C ALA A 574 12.34 -14.10 34.99
N LYS A 575 12.84 -15.16 34.33
CA LYS A 575 13.20 -16.42 35.02
C LYS A 575 14.32 -16.21 36.04
N GLN A 576 15.38 -15.47 35.67
CA GLN A 576 16.47 -15.14 36.59
C GLN A 576 15.97 -14.34 37.80
N LYS A 577 15.10 -13.35 37.59
CA LYS A 577 14.47 -12.58 38.67
C LYS A 577 13.72 -13.49 39.64
N ALA A 578 12.88 -14.40 39.14
CA ALA A 578 12.13 -15.34 39.97
C ALA A 578 13.05 -16.29 40.78
N ASP A 579 14.15 -16.75 40.19
CA ASP A 579 15.15 -17.57 40.88
C ASP A 579 15.87 -16.81 41.99
N ILE A 580 16.21 -15.54 41.75
CA ILE A 580 16.84 -14.67 42.76
C ILE A 580 15.86 -14.37 43.90
N GLU A 581 14.61 -14.01 43.58
CA GLU A 581 13.54 -13.76 44.56
C GLU A 581 13.30 -14.97 45.48
N LYS A 582 13.46 -16.19 44.96
CA LYS A 582 13.33 -17.43 45.74
C LYS A 582 14.55 -17.72 46.63
N LYS A 583 15.77 -17.41 46.16
CA LYS A 583 17.03 -17.71 46.88
C LYS A 583 17.43 -16.63 47.89
N LEU A 584 17.09 -15.37 47.64
CA LEU A 584 17.50 -14.24 48.46
C LEU A 584 17.07 -14.35 49.94
N PRO A 585 15.84 -14.80 50.28
CA PRO A 585 15.44 -15.01 51.67
C PRO A 585 16.30 -16.06 52.38
N GLN A 586 16.64 -17.16 51.69
CA GLN A 586 17.49 -18.22 52.24
C GLN A 586 18.92 -17.74 52.50
N LEU A 587 19.46 -16.90 51.61
CA LEU A 587 20.78 -16.29 51.78
C LEU A 587 20.81 -15.30 52.97
N LYS A 588 19.75 -14.51 53.14
CA LYS A 588 19.60 -13.60 54.29
C LYS A 588 19.48 -14.37 55.60
N GLU A 589 18.67 -15.43 55.62
CA GLU A 589 18.54 -16.31 56.79
C GLU A 589 19.87 -17.01 57.14
N ASN A 590 20.62 -17.49 56.14
CA ASN A 590 21.95 -18.07 56.36
C ASN A 590 22.92 -17.05 56.95
N LYS A 591 22.92 -15.81 56.44
CA LYS A 591 23.73 -14.72 57.00
C LYS A 591 23.39 -14.46 58.47
N ASP A 592 22.11 -14.32 58.80
CA ASP A 592 21.67 -14.10 60.19
C ASP A 592 22.10 -15.25 61.12
N ASN A 593 22.04 -16.50 60.63
CA ASN A 593 22.49 -17.66 61.38
C ASN A 593 24.02 -17.67 61.60
N LEU A 594 24.80 -17.29 60.59
CA LEU A 594 26.26 -17.15 60.72
C LEU A 594 26.64 -16.02 61.69
N GLU A 595 25.92 -14.89 61.67
CA GLU A 595 26.13 -13.78 62.60
C GLU A 595 25.82 -14.18 64.06
N LYS A 596 24.72 -14.90 64.28
CA LYS A 596 24.39 -15.49 65.59
C LYS A 596 25.49 -16.45 66.06
N ARG A 597 25.94 -17.35 65.19
CA ARG A 597 27.01 -18.32 65.49
C ARG A 597 28.33 -17.61 65.85
N LYS A 598 28.67 -16.55 65.13
CA LYS A 598 29.85 -15.71 65.43
C LYS A 598 29.71 -15.02 66.80
N ALA A 599 28.53 -14.51 67.13
CA ALA A 599 28.27 -13.90 68.44
C ALA A 599 28.43 -14.92 69.57
N GLU A 600 27.85 -16.11 69.44
CA GLU A 600 28.00 -17.22 70.40
C GLU A 600 29.47 -17.61 70.62
N LEU A 601 30.23 -17.79 69.53
CA LEU A 601 31.65 -18.13 69.62
C LEU A 601 32.48 -17.00 70.23
N SER A 602 32.14 -15.74 69.94
CA SER A 602 32.81 -14.58 70.53
C SER A 602 32.54 -14.48 72.03
N GLU A 603 31.32 -14.77 72.47
CA GLU A 603 30.98 -14.84 73.90
C GLU A 603 31.76 -15.97 74.61
N ASN A 604 31.88 -17.14 73.97
CA ASN A 604 32.67 -18.25 74.49
C ASN A 604 34.18 -17.93 74.54
N LEU A 605 34.70 -17.19 73.56
CA LEU A 605 36.08 -16.71 73.55
C LEU A 605 36.32 -15.75 74.72
N ILE A 606 35.41 -14.80 74.96
CA ILE A 606 35.49 -13.87 76.09
C ILE A 606 35.47 -14.62 77.43
N LYS A 607 34.61 -15.64 77.57
CA LYS A 607 34.56 -16.49 78.77
C LYS A 607 35.89 -17.23 78.97
N ALA A 608 36.41 -17.88 77.92
CA ALA A 608 37.69 -18.58 77.97
C ALA A 608 38.85 -17.65 78.31
N ASP A 609 38.94 -16.46 77.69
CA ASP A 609 39.99 -15.48 77.97
C ASP A 609 39.88 -14.90 79.40
N THR A 610 38.67 -14.76 79.92
CA THR A 610 38.44 -14.31 81.31
C THR A 610 38.87 -15.39 82.31
N GLU A 611 38.53 -16.65 82.05
CA GLU A 611 38.99 -17.80 82.84
C GLU A 611 40.51 -17.96 82.77
N ILE A 612 41.12 -17.75 81.60
CA ILE A 612 42.59 -17.75 81.44
C ILE A 612 43.20 -16.66 82.33
N LYS A 613 42.68 -15.43 82.30
CA LYS A 613 43.18 -14.33 83.16
C LYS A 613 43.03 -14.64 84.65
N GLU A 614 41.91 -15.23 85.06
CA GLU A 614 41.65 -15.58 86.45
C GLU A 614 42.56 -16.73 86.92
N LYS A 615 42.69 -17.79 86.14
CA LYS A 615 43.59 -18.92 86.41
C LYS A 615 45.06 -18.49 86.35
N PHE A 616 45.42 -17.57 85.46
CA PHE A 616 46.76 -17.01 85.39
C PHE A 616 47.08 -16.20 86.64
N ARG A 617 46.13 -15.39 87.12
CA ARG A 617 46.28 -14.64 88.37
C ARG A 617 46.39 -15.57 89.58
N GLN A 618 45.59 -16.63 89.65
CA GLN A 618 45.70 -17.67 90.68
C GLN A 618 47.07 -18.39 90.61
N SER A 619 47.58 -18.68 89.40
CA SER A 619 48.92 -19.25 89.19
C SER A 619 50.02 -18.29 89.64
N ASP A 620 49.90 -16.99 89.33
CA ASP A 620 50.87 -15.94 89.69
C ASP A 620 50.87 -15.65 91.20
N GLU A 621 49.71 -15.62 91.85
CA GLU A 621 49.58 -15.51 93.31
C GLU A 621 50.19 -16.74 94.02
N LEU A 622 49.92 -17.96 93.54
CA LEU A 622 50.56 -19.17 94.06
C LEU A 622 52.09 -19.20 93.79
N LYS A 623 52.54 -18.72 92.62
CA LYS A 623 53.98 -18.60 92.28
C LYS A 623 54.68 -17.59 93.19
N LYS A 624 54.02 -16.48 93.55
CA LYS A 624 54.50 -15.51 94.54
C LYS A 624 54.57 -16.07 95.95
N GLU A 625 53.57 -16.86 96.39
CA GLU A 625 53.61 -17.55 97.69
C GLU A 625 54.70 -18.64 97.76
N LEU A 626 55.07 -19.22 96.62
CA LEU A 626 56.11 -20.24 96.49
C LEU A 626 57.51 -19.66 96.21
N GLY A 627 57.67 -18.32 96.18
CA GLY A 627 58.97 -17.65 96.08
C GLY A 627 59.57 -17.56 94.67
N TYR A 628 58.76 -17.65 93.61
CA TYR A 628 59.22 -17.41 92.24
C TYR A 628 59.27 -15.91 91.92
N GLU A 629 60.39 -15.40 91.40
CA GLU A 629 60.49 -14.04 90.88
C GLU A 629 59.58 -13.86 89.65
N SER A 630 58.81 -12.76 89.63
CA SER A 630 57.80 -12.51 88.60
C SER A 630 58.40 -12.47 87.21
N SER A 631 57.99 -13.38 86.33
CA SER A 631 58.16 -13.21 84.89
C SER A 631 57.04 -12.31 84.36
N LYS A 632 57.39 -11.09 83.97
CA LYS A 632 56.50 -10.20 83.22
C LYS A 632 56.06 -10.87 81.92
N TRP A 633 54.75 -10.86 81.69
CA TRP A 633 54.18 -10.91 80.33
C TRP A 633 54.37 -9.57 79.64
#